data_AF-A0A285R3B2-F1
#
_entry.id   AF-A0A285R3B2-F1
#
_cell.length_a   1.000
_cell.length_b   1.000
_cell.length_c   1.000
_cell.angle_alpha   90.00
_cell.angle_beta   90.00
_cell.angle_gamma   90.00
#
_symmetry.space_group_name_H-M   'P 1'
#
loop_
_entity.id
_entity.type
_entity.pdbx_description
1 polymer ?
#
loop_
_entity_poly.entity_id
_entity_poly.type
_entity_poly.pdbx_seq_one_letter_code
_entity_poly.pdbx_strand_id
1 'polypeptide(L)'
;MTVAAEIASAAESGARVVLCAGGDLPFPLLRAAGLTPVLLRPDPTAVTPFADARGLGASMGWRARALLQLIADHGRAAIGLVVSHEDAVLPQLFATLRELPELGRSDADTFFCDLLHRDLPEVRAYNERQLAALEGWAAALGHPVDPAISTEQPAADPVLPHLVVGSDAVLPQPGPATLLDRAVQWTGGSFAGLDRFEQALDEALASGRVDTVTHLTRYEDEAAPWTAGPAERRCVAAGVPFRALPERRAGDPAVAAQLRGEEPPPAVRPAAAARPPSATPPPRSRKLLASTDSFGAYQRAWFARTRERAAAGEPFAVVNANAPQELLQALDISFVVNQWWASIVAAKQQSGRYAALLRANGLPDRTEAYSSQGLAAAFDTDPEAQPWGGLPRPTMLHAVLDTDATRGLFDSWARVTGAELFYYDRTIERRWQVPTAWWDDLHDRWEATLESDRLDLFEQQLLDAAERLHRTTGRRLDPDRFATVLALVNEQEGYYRRTRDLIAAAPRAPVSVVDTMPATMVPQWHRGTEWGRDAARAFHDEVAALVASGSAACADERLRLMWVGRGLWNRTSFYQQWEQSHGAVFVWSMYLALAADGYIRRYDRPDEAMRSLAARFLTMGDELRMPTWSGAWHVKEARSHRVDAAVALDDADPLVLAALERSGVPVLRLPLSNYDTAGWEAQEARVTAFLDGLR
;
A
#
# COMPACT_ATOMS: atom_id res chain seq x y z
N MET A 1 -29.69 -1.27 -14.46
CA MET A 1 -29.33 -0.98 -15.87
C MET A 1 -27.82 -1.19 -16.02
N THR A 2 -27.35 -1.59 -17.20
CA THR A 2 -25.90 -1.64 -17.47
C THR A 2 -25.34 -0.23 -17.65
N VAL A 3 -24.03 -0.01 -17.44
CA VAL A 3 -23.36 1.27 -17.71
C VAL A 3 -23.67 1.75 -19.13
N ALA A 4 -23.60 0.86 -20.12
CA ALA A 4 -23.94 1.16 -21.50
C ALA A 4 -25.40 1.64 -21.68
N ALA A 5 -26.36 1.06 -20.95
CA ALA A 5 -27.77 1.47 -21.02
C ALA A 5 -28.01 2.84 -20.35
N GLU A 6 -27.32 3.13 -19.24
CA GLU A 6 -27.40 4.44 -18.58
C GLU A 6 -26.82 5.54 -19.49
N ILE A 7 -25.68 5.28 -20.14
CA ILE A 7 -25.07 6.21 -21.10
C ILE A 7 -25.97 6.40 -22.33
N ALA A 8 -26.53 5.32 -22.89
CA ALA A 8 -27.42 5.40 -24.04
C ALA A 8 -28.69 6.22 -23.71
N SER A 9 -29.30 5.99 -22.55
CA SER A 9 -30.47 6.75 -22.10
C SER A 9 -30.15 8.24 -21.88
N ALA A 10 -28.97 8.55 -21.35
CA ALA A 10 -28.50 9.93 -21.22
C ALA A 10 -28.25 10.58 -22.60
N ALA A 11 -27.68 9.84 -23.54
CA ALA A 11 -27.48 10.33 -24.91
C ALA A 11 -28.80 10.63 -25.62
N GLU A 12 -29.82 9.78 -25.47
CA GLU A 12 -31.17 9.98 -26.03
C GLU A 12 -31.87 11.23 -25.47
N SER A 13 -31.62 11.56 -24.21
CA SER A 13 -32.18 12.76 -23.54
C SER A 13 -31.34 14.02 -23.74
N GLY A 14 -30.20 13.93 -24.44
CA GLY A 14 -29.26 15.05 -24.63
C GLY A 14 -28.51 15.44 -23.35
N ALA A 15 -28.56 14.60 -22.32
CA ALA A 15 -27.87 14.80 -21.05
C ALA A 15 -26.34 14.79 -21.21
N ARG A 16 -25.65 15.51 -20.33
CA ARG A 16 -24.18 15.61 -20.30
C ARG A 16 -23.62 14.61 -19.31
N VAL A 17 -23.13 13.50 -19.84
CA VAL A 17 -22.65 12.37 -19.03
C VAL A 17 -21.27 12.65 -18.46
N VAL A 18 -21.10 12.39 -17.17
CA VAL A 18 -19.81 12.27 -16.50
C VAL A 18 -19.69 10.87 -15.93
N LEU A 19 -18.63 10.15 -16.30
CA LEU A 19 -18.35 8.84 -15.71
C LEU A 19 -17.81 9.05 -14.30
N CYS A 20 -18.24 8.20 -13.38
CA CYS A 20 -17.86 8.27 -11.97
C CYS A 20 -17.26 6.93 -11.55
N ALA A 21 -16.01 6.90 -11.12
CA ALA A 21 -15.39 5.75 -10.49
C ALA A 21 -15.28 6.05 -8.99
N GLY A 22 -16.16 5.44 -8.19
CA GLY A 22 -16.33 5.77 -6.78
C GLY A 22 -17.79 6.01 -6.38
N GLY A 23 -18.27 5.28 -5.38
CA GLY A 23 -19.62 5.39 -4.82
C GLY A 23 -19.77 6.51 -3.78
N ASP A 24 -18.66 7.00 -3.21
CA ASP A 24 -18.60 8.12 -2.26
C ASP A 24 -18.60 9.51 -2.93
N LEU A 25 -18.61 9.55 -4.27
CA LEU A 25 -18.61 10.80 -5.02
C LEU A 25 -19.86 11.64 -4.73
N PRO A 26 -19.74 12.98 -4.73
CA PRO A 26 -20.85 13.89 -4.42
C PRO A 26 -21.80 14.02 -5.62
N PHE A 27 -22.55 12.95 -5.94
CA PHE A 27 -23.51 12.95 -7.04
C PHE A 27 -24.54 14.11 -7.00
N PRO A 28 -25.05 14.54 -5.83
CA PRO A 28 -25.92 15.71 -5.78
C PRO A 28 -25.27 16.99 -6.32
N LEU A 29 -23.97 17.21 -6.04
CA LEU A 29 -23.21 18.35 -6.54
C LEU A 29 -23.07 18.29 -8.06
N LEU A 30 -22.71 17.12 -8.61
CA LEU A 30 -22.64 16.93 -10.06
C LEU A 30 -24.00 17.16 -10.74
N ARG A 31 -25.10 16.70 -10.14
CA ARG A 31 -26.45 16.96 -10.65
C ARG A 31 -26.83 18.44 -10.58
N ALA A 32 -26.41 19.14 -9.52
CA ALA A 32 -26.61 20.59 -9.39
C ALA A 32 -25.81 21.40 -10.43
N ALA A 33 -24.75 20.84 -11.00
CA ALA A 33 -24.06 21.37 -12.19
C ALA A 33 -24.76 21.05 -13.53
N GLY A 34 -25.91 20.38 -13.50
CA GLY A 34 -26.62 19.92 -14.71
C GLY A 34 -25.94 18.73 -15.40
N LEU A 35 -25.04 18.03 -14.70
CA LEU A 35 -24.36 16.83 -15.19
C LEU A 35 -25.17 15.58 -14.82
N THR A 36 -25.04 14.54 -15.63
CA THR A 36 -25.60 13.21 -15.36
C THR A 36 -24.47 12.27 -14.94
N PRO A 37 -24.25 12.07 -13.63
CA PRO A 37 -23.23 11.15 -13.16
C PRO A 37 -23.64 9.70 -13.41
N VAL A 38 -22.78 8.94 -14.08
CA VAL A 38 -22.92 7.49 -14.32
C VAL A 38 -21.85 6.76 -13.54
N LEU A 39 -22.25 6.03 -12.50
CA LEU A 39 -21.34 5.23 -11.69
C LEU A 39 -20.86 4.00 -12.47
N LEU A 40 -19.54 3.88 -12.66
CA LEU A 40 -18.89 2.74 -13.28
C LEU A 40 -18.97 1.55 -12.33
N ARG A 41 -19.78 0.55 -12.71
CA ARG A 41 -19.96 -0.70 -11.96
C ARG A 41 -19.41 -1.87 -12.78
N PRO A 42 -18.21 -2.37 -12.49
CA PRO A 42 -17.65 -3.49 -13.22
C PRO A 42 -18.46 -4.76 -12.97
N ASP A 43 -18.81 -5.48 -14.05
CA ASP A 43 -19.40 -6.81 -13.98
C ASP A 43 -18.29 -7.80 -13.57
N PRO A 44 -18.41 -8.53 -12.45
CA PRO A 44 -17.40 -9.48 -11.99
C PRO A 44 -16.97 -10.54 -13.03
N THR A 45 -17.79 -10.77 -14.06
CA THR A 45 -17.52 -11.73 -15.14
C THR A 45 -16.93 -11.12 -16.41
N ALA A 46 -16.80 -9.78 -16.46
CA ALA A 46 -16.29 -9.12 -17.66
C ALA A 46 -14.83 -9.52 -17.94
N VAL A 47 -14.46 -9.50 -19.21
CA VAL A 47 -13.06 -9.67 -19.65
C VAL A 47 -12.40 -8.30 -19.76
N THR A 48 -11.08 -8.24 -19.65
CA THR A 48 -10.32 -6.98 -19.63
C THR A 48 -9.29 -6.89 -20.76
N PRO A 49 -9.69 -7.08 -22.03
CA PRO A 49 -8.75 -7.14 -23.15
C PRO A 49 -7.86 -5.91 -23.27
N PHE A 50 -8.36 -4.72 -22.91
CA PHE A 50 -7.56 -3.49 -22.91
C PHE A 50 -6.39 -3.55 -21.92
N ALA A 51 -6.64 -4.03 -20.70
CA ALA A 51 -5.63 -4.17 -19.66
C ALA A 51 -4.69 -5.37 -19.94
N ASP A 52 -5.25 -6.48 -20.42
CA ASP A 52 -4.50 -7.70 -20.72
C ASP A 52 -3.51 -7.50 -21.86
N ALA A 53 -3.89 -6.76 -22.92
CA ALA A 53 -3.01 -6.39 -24.02
C ALA A 53 -1.79 -5.54 -23.58
N ARG A 54 -1.86 -4.93 -22.40
CA ARG A 54 -0.79 -4.13 -21.79
C ARG A 54 -0.06 -4.85 -20.66
N GLY A 55 -0.45 -6.09 -20.36
CA GLY A 55 0.13 -6.87 -19.26
C GLY A 55 -0.14 -6.27 -17.87
N LEU A 56 -1.17 -5.43 -17.72
CA LEU A 56 -1.48 -4.77 -16.45
C LEU A 56 -1.99 -5.74 -15.38
N GLY A 57 -2.41 -6.95 -15.75
CA GLY A 57 -2.88 -7.98 -14.81
C GLY A 57 -1.88 -8.43 -13.74
N ALA A 58 -0.60 -8.10 -13.88
CA ALA A 58 0.42 -8.41 -12.86
C ALA A 58 0.45 -7.40 -11.70
N SER A 59 0.12 -6.11 -11.92
CA SER A 59 0.09 -5.08 -10.85
C SER A 59 -1.29 -4.57 -10.48
N MET A 60 -2.28 -4.85 -11.32
CA MET A 60 -3.61 -4.29 -11.20
C MET A 60 -4.60 -5.41 -10.91
N GLY A 61 -5.28 -5.29 -9.77
CA GLY A 61 -6.42 -6.14 -9.43
C GLY A 61 -7.45 -6.13 -10.55
N TRP A 62 -8.17 -7.24 -10.69
CA TRP A 62 -9.32 -7.38 -11.56
C TRP A 62 -10.26 -6.15 -11.52
N ARG A 63 -10.63 -5.62 -10.35
CA ARG A 63 -11.56 -4.49 -10.28
C ARG A 63 -11.03 -3.25 -10.99
N ALA A 64 -9.77 -2.86 -10.76
CA ALA A 64 -9.17 -1.74 -11.48
C ALA A 64 -9.06 -2.02 -12.99
N ARG A 65 -8.72 -3.24 -13.41
CA ARG A 65 -8.70 -3.61 -14.83
C ARG A 65 -10.09 -3.50 -15.47
N ALA A 66 -11.12 -3.91 -14.76
CA ALA A 66 -12.51 -3.85 -15.22
C ALA A 66 -13.01 -2.40 -15.33
N LEU A 67 -12.67 -1.55 -14.36
CA LEU A 67 -12.93 -0.12 -14.42
C LEU A 67 -12.19 0.52 -15.60
N LEU A 68 -10.92 0.17 -15.81
CA LEU A 68 -10.13 0.64 -16.94
C LEU A 68 -10.74 0.20 -18.28
N GLN A 69 -11.26 -1.03 -18.36
CA GLN A 69 -11.97 -1.52 -19.53
C GLN A 69 -13.24 -0.71 -19.81
N LEU A 70 -14.05 -0.43 -18.80
CA LEU A 70 -15.23 0.44 -18.94
C LEU A 70 -14.86 1.85 -19.40
N ILE A 71 -13.75 2.41 -18.91
CA ILE A 71 -13.23 3.71 -19.36
C ILE A 71 -12.77 3.62 -20.81
N ALA A 72 -12.12 2.54 -21.23
CA ALA A 72 -11.72 2.34 -22.63
C ALA A 72 -12.94 2.25 -23.57
N ASP A 73 -13.98 1.53 -23.16
CA ASP A 73 -15.17 1.27 -23.97
C ASP A 73 -16.11 2.49 -24.07
N HIS A 74 -16.22 3.26 -22.98
CA HIS A 74 -17.23 4.30 -22.85
C HIS A 74 -16.68 5.70 -22.61
N GLY A 75 -15.37 5.83 -22.38
CA GLY A 75 -14.78 7.10 -21.97
C GLY A 75 -15.05 8.24 -22.95
N ARG A 76 -14.98 7.96 -24.25
CA ARG A 76 -15.20 8.95 -25.31
C ARG A 76 -16.65 9.43 -25.43
N ALA A 77 -17.61 8.71 -24.85
CA ALA A 77 -19.02 9.10 -24.86
C ALA A 77 -19.38 10.08 -23.73
N ALA A 78 -18.49 10.27 -22.75
CA ALA A 78 -18.69 11.15 -21.61
C ALA A 78 -17.83 12.40 -21.72
N ILE A 79 -18.38 13.54 -21.29
CA ILE A 79 -17.67 14.83 -21.31
C ILE A 79 -16.64 14.97 -20.18
N GLY A 80 -16.68 14.07 -19.20
CA GLY A 80 -15.67 14.01 -18.15
C GLY A 80 -15.67 12.68 -17.39
N LEU A 81 -14.65 12.50 -16.56
CA LEU A 81 -14.46 11.38 -15.65
C LEU A 81 -14.08 11.92 -14.27
N VAL A 82 -14.81 11.52 -13.24
CA VAL A 82 -14.47 11.79 -11.84
C VAL A 82 -14.10 10.48 -11.16
N VAL A 83 -12.93 10.44 -10.53
CA VAL A 83 -12.44 9.28 -9.77
C VAL A 83 -12.34 9.69 -8.30
N SER A 84 -12.73 8.83 -7.36
CA SER A 84 -12.65 9.09 -5.92
C SER A 84 -11.50 8.37 -5.21
N HIS A 85 -11.44 8.53 -3.89
CA HIS A 85 -10.53 7.84 -2.98
C HIS A 85 -11.28 6.89 -2.02
N GLU A 86 -12.36 6.25 -2.47
CA GLU A 86 -13.15 5.36 -1.60
C GLU A 86 -12.36 4.14 -1.07
N ASP A 87 -11.31 3.76 -1.80
CA ASP A 87 -10.44 2.61 -1.55
C ASP A 87 -9.04 2.82 -2.17
N ALA A 88 -8.15 1.85 -1.97
CA ALA A 88 -6.78 1.88 -2.52
C ALA A 88 -6.69 1.60 -4.04
N VAL A 89 -7.75 1.10 -4.67
CA VAL A 89 -7.81 0.73 -6.09
C VAL A 89 -7.95 1.96 -6.99
N LEU A 90 -8.83 2.90 -6.61
CA LEU A 90 -9.13 4.08 -7.42
C LEU A 90 -7.96 5.08 -7.57
N PRO A 91 -7.14 5.37 -6.54
CA PRO A 91 -5.91 6.14 -6.70
C PRO A 91 -4.94 5.52 -7.72
N GLN A 92 -4.76 4.19 -7.67
CA GLN A 92 -3.91 3.48 -8.63
C GLN A 92 -4.48 3.56 -10.05
N LEU A 93 -5.80 3.42 -10.21
CA LEU A 93 -6.49 3.61 -11.49
C LEU A 93 -6.24 5.02 -12.03
N PHE A 94 -6.46 6.07 -11.23
CA PHE A 94 -6.27 7.45 -11.65
C PHE A 94 -4.82 7.73 -12.08
N ALA A 95 -3.84 7.29 -11.29
CA ALA A 95 -2.44 7.40 -11.68
C ALA A 95 -2.12 6.63 -12.97
N THR A 96 -2.71 5.44 -13.16
CA THR A 96 -2.56 4.67 -14.41
C THR A 96 -3.11 5.41 -15.62
N LEU A 97 -4.23 6.14 -15.48
CA LEU A 97 -4.81 6.91 -16.60
C LEU A 97 -3.85 7.96 -17.16
N ARG A 98 -2.98 8.56 -16.32
CA ARG A 98 -1.96 9.54 -16.75
C ARG A 98 -0.92 8.93 -17.71
N GLU A 99 -0.67 7.63 -17.60
CA GLU A 99 0.29 6.89 -18.41
C GLU A 99 -0.33 6.30 -19.70
N LEU A 100 -1.63 6.51 -19.93
CA LEU A 100 -2.39 5.90 -21.03
C LEU A 100 -3.05 6.95 -21.94
N PRO A 101 -2.26 7.77 -22.66
CA PRO A 101 -2.77 8.84 -23.52
C PRO A 101 -3.72 8.34 -24.61
N GLU A 102 -3.65 7.07 -25.01
CA GLU A 102 -4.56 6.46 -25.98
C GLU A 102 -6.03 6.42 -25.55
N LEU A 103 -6.30 6.52 -24.23
CA LEU A 103 -7.65 6.65 -23.70
C LEU A 103 -8.26 8.02 -24.01
N GLY A 104 -7.45 8.99 -24.46
CA GLY A 104 -7.91 10.33 -24.83
C GLY A 104 -8.35 11.18 -23.65
N ARG A 105 -7.86 10.87 -22.44
CA ARG A 105 -8.10 11.63 -21.21
C ARG A 105 -7.02 12.66 -20.96
N SER A 106 -7.38 13.71 -20.24
CA SER A 106 -6.56 14.89 -19.97
C SER A 106 -6.91 15.49 -18.60
N ASP A 107 -6.16 16.52 -18.22
CA ASP A 107 -6.43 17.35 -17.05
C ASP A 107 -7.72 18.18 -17.17
N ALA A 108 -8.16 18.48 -18.40
CA ALA A 108 -9.38 19.24 -18.64
C ALA A 108 -10.66 18.42 -18.38
N ASP A 109 -10.64 17.11 -18.64
CA ASP A 109 -11.82 16.25 -18.60
C ASP A 109 -11.77 15.16 -17.51
N THR A 110 -10.68 15.07 -16.75
CA THR A 110 -10.56 14.08 -15.67
C THR A 110 -10.21 14.74 -14.35
N PHE A 111 -10.98 14.43 -13.31
CA PHE A 111 -10.80 14.98 -11.97
C PHE A 111 -10.68 13.87 -10.92
N PHE A 112 -9.77 14.04 -9.96
CA PHE A 112 -9.66 13.16 -8.80
C PHE A 112 -10.20 13.85 -7.56
N CYS A 113 -11.32 13.35 -7.06
CA CYS A 113 -12.00 13.83 -5.87
C CYS A 113 -11.50 13.07 -4.64
N ASP A 114 -10.40 13.53 -4.05
CA ASP A 114 -9.77 12.92 -2.88
C ASP A 114 -10.56 13.21 -1.60
N LEU A 115 -11.69 12.53 -1.38
CA LEU A 115 -12.49 12.66 -0.17
C LEU A 115 -12.03 11.67 0.90
N LEU A 116 -11.84 12.16 2.12
CA LEU A 116 -11.45 11.34 3.27
C LEU A 116 -12.64 11.11 4.21
N HIS A 117 -12.58 10.04 5.00
CA HIS A 117 -13.77 9.53 5.70
C HIS A 117 -13.72 9.59 7.23
N ARG A 118 -12.60 10.05 7.80
CA ARG A 118 -12.48 10.23 9.26
C ARG A 118 -13.23 11.49 9.73
N ASP A 119 -13.94 11.36 10.84
CA ASP A 119 -14.74 12.46 11.41
C ASP A 119 -13.86 13.41 12.25
N LEU A 120 -13.05 14.20 11.57
CA LEU A 120 -12.12 15.15 12.18
C LEU A 120 -12.29 16.55 11.58
N PRO A 121 -12.16 17.64 12.36
CA PRO A 121 -12.25 19.01 11.86
C PRO A 121 -11.31 19.29 10.68
N GLU A 122 -10.06 18.88 10.76
CA GLU A 122 -9.04 19.06 9.73
C GLU A 122 -9.35 18.26 8.46
N VAL A 123 -9.95 17.07 8.59
CA VAL A 123 -10.43 16.27 7.46
C VAL A 123 -11.63 16.94 6.78
N ARG A 124 -12.57 17.50 7.56
CA ARG A 124 -13.69 18.28 6.98
C ARG A 124 -13.20 19.49 6.21
N ALA A 125 -12.25 20.25 6.77
CA ALA A 125 -11.64 21.40 6.09
C ALA A 125 -10.86 20.99 4.82
N TYR A 126 -10.21 19.83 4.83
CA TYR A 126 -9.61 19.26 3.62
C TYR A 126 -10.71 18.95 2.57
N ASN A 127 -11.71 18.15 2.93
CA ASN A 127 -12.81 17.76 2.03
C ASN A 127 -13.57 18.96 1.45
N GLU A 128 -13.80 20.02 2.21
CA GLU A 128 -14.42 21.27 1.72
C GLU A 128 -13.63 21.88 0.55
N ARG A 129 -12.29 21.86 0.60
CA ARG A 129 -11.44 22.31 -0.51
C ARG A 129 -11.54 21.40 -1.73
N GLN A 130 -11.71 20.10 -1.52
CA GLN A 130 -11.88 19.12 -2.60
C GLN A 130 -13.21 19.32 -3.32
N LEU A 131 -14.28 19.57 -2.56
CA LEU A 131 -15.59 19.87 -3.13
C LEU A 131 -15.56 21.18 -3.91
N ALA A 132 -14.94 22.24 -3.37
CA ALA A 132 -14.76 23.50 -4.09
C ALA A 132 -13.93 23.33 -5.38
N ALA A 133 -12.89 22.48 -5.36
CA ALA A 133 -12.11 22.16 -6.56
C ALA A 133 -12.95 21.40 -7.61
N LEU A 134 -13.82 20.49 -7.18
CA LEU A 134 -14.76 19.79 -8.07
C LEU A 134 -15.77 20.75 -8.71
N GLU A 135 -16.29 21.73 -7.95
CA GLU A 135 -17.15 22.79 -8.49
C GLU A 135 -16.41 23.62 -9.55
N GLY A 136 -15.16 23.99 -9.27
CA GLY A 136 -14.29 24.69 -10.22
C GLY A 136 -14.04 23.89 -11.50
N TRP A 137 -13.81 22.58 -11.38
CA TRP A 137 -13.67 21.67 -12.51
C TRP A 137 -14.96 21.58 -13.34
N ALA A 138 -16.12 21.42 -12.69
CA ALA A 138 -17.41 21.39 -13.38
C ALA A 138 -17.68 22.72 -14.11
N ALA A 139 -17.37 23.86 -13.48
CA ALA A 139 -17.46 25.17 -14.12
C ALA A 139 -16.52 25.30 -15.34
N ALA A 140 -15.29 24.76 -15.26
CA ALA A 140 -14.34 24.73 -16.38
C ALA A 140 -14.84 23.88 -17.56
N LEU A 141 -15.66 22.86 -17.30
CA LEU A 141 -16.39 22.11 -18.34
C LEU A 141 -17.60 22.86 -18.92
N GLY A 142 -17.90 24.07 -18.44
CA GLY A 142 -19.07 24.86 -18.83
C GLY A 142 -20.33 24.55 -18.02
N HIS A 143 -20.19 23.89 -16.88
CA HIS A 143 -21.26 23.39 -16.02
C HIS A 143 -21.10 23.90 -14.57
N PRO A 144 -21.27 25.21 -14.30
CA PRO A 144 -21.20 25.73 -12.94
C PRO A 144 -22.35 25.18 -12.09
N VAL A 145 -22.09 24.95 -10.80
CA VAL A 145 -23.12 24.49 -9.85
C VAL A 145 -24.19 25.56 -9.68
N ASP A 146 -25.45 25.19 -9.89
CA ASP A 146 -26.60 26.02 -9.58
C ASP A 146 -27.00 25.84 -8.09
N PRO A 147 -26.81 26.86 -7.24
CA PRO A 147 -27.18 26.77 -5.83
C PRO A 147 -28.70 26.65 -5.60
N ALA A 148 -29.53 26.91 -6.62
CA ALA A 148 -30.99 26.76 -6.54
C ALA A 148 -31.47 25.30 -6.73
N ILE A 149 -30.62 24.41 -7.26
CA ILE A 149 -30.92 22.98 -7.38
C ILE A 149 -30.66 22.33 -6.02
N SER A 150 -31.74 22.04 -5.28
CA SER A 150 -31.69 21.35 -4.00
C SER A 150 -30.90 20.04 -4.13
N THR A 151 -29.94 19.82 -3.25
CA THR A 151 -29.27 18.53 -3.05
C THR A 151 -30.25 17.57 -2.38
N GLU A 152 -31.27 17.11 -3.11
CA GLU A 152 -32.26 16.18 -2.58
C GLU A 152 -31.59 14.88 -2.12
N GLN A 153 -31.96 14.44 -0.91
CA GLN A 153 -31.67 13.12 -0.39
C GLN A 153 -32.29 12.04 -1.30
N PRO A 154 -31.67 10.87 -1.46
CA PRO A 154 -32.27 9.77 -2.17
C PRO A 154 -33.61 9.38 -1.54
N ALA A 155 -34.58 9.05 -2.39
CA ALA A 155 -35.91 8.63 -1.99
C ALA A 155 -35.87 7.43 -1.02
N ALA A 156 -36.82 7.39 -0.08
CA ALA A 156 -36.96 6.33 0.90
C ALA A 156 -37.03 4.95 0.25
N ASP A 157 -36.36 4.01 0.91
CA ASP A 157 -36.01 2.71 0.37
C ASP A 157 -37.08 1.64 0.63
N PRO A 158 -37.53 0.85 -0.38
CA PRO A 158 -38.49 -0.24 -0.19
C PRO A 158 -38.00 -1.36 0.75
N VAL A 159 -38.97 -2.09 1.30
CA VAL A 159 -38.86 -3.21 2.27
C VAL A 159 -37.85 -4.29 1.82
N LEU A 160 -37.09 -4.81 2.79
CA LEU A 160 -35.98 -5.74 2.61
C LEU A 160 -36.25 -7.13 3.23
N PRO A 161 -36.21 -8.23 2.48
CA PRO A 161 -36.19 -9.58 3.06
C PRO A 161 -34.76 -10.05 3.40
N HIS A 162 -33.74 -9.52 2.73
CA HIS A 162 -32.35 -9.97 2.85
C HIS A 162 -31.37 -8.79 2.74
N LEU A 163 -30.39 -8.76 3.64
CA LEU A 163 -29.35 -7.72 3.70
C LEU A 163 -28.00 -8.29 3.27
N VAL A 164 -27.38 -7.67 2.26
CA VAL A 164 -26.03 -7.98 1.82
C VAL A 164 -25.06 -6.91 2.30
N VAL A 165 -23.92 -7.34 2.87
CA VAL A 165 -22.90 -6.46 3.43
C VAL A 165 -21.51 -6.85 2.90
N GLY A 166 -20.71 -5.86 2.51
CA GLY A 166 -19.32 -5.99 2.06
C GLY A 166 -18.79 -4.64 1.56
N SER A 167 -17.47 -4.47 1.50
CA SER A 167 -16.81 -3.23 1.03
C SER A 167 -17.12 -2.94 -0.45
N ASP A 168 -17.20 -4.00 -1.27
CA ASP A 168 -17.34 -3.92 -2.73
C ASP A 168 -18.54 -4.70 -3.29
N ALA A 169 -19.66 -4.78 -2.55
CA ALA A 169 -20.82 -5.57 -2.97
C ALA A 169 -21.44 -5.06 -4.30
N VAL A 170 -21.10 -5.71 -5.42
CA VAL A 170 -21.79 -5.55 -6.72
C VAL A 170 -22.75 -6.72 -6.90
N LEU A 171 -24.05 -6.44 -6.99
CA LEU A 171 -25.07 -7.45 -7.28
C LEU A 171 -24.93 -8.00 -8.71
N PRO A 172 -25.24 -9.28 -8.96
CA PRO A 172 -25.50 -9.76 -10.32
C PRO A 172 -26.61 -8.93 -10.99
N GLN A 173 -26.54 -8.74 -12.30
CA GLN A 173 -27.59 -8.02 -13.05
C GLN A 173 -28.99 -8.63 -12.78
N PRO A 174 -30.05 -7.81 -12.68
CA PRO A 174 -31.39 -8.30 -12.40
C PRO A 174 -31.91 -9.11 -13.60
N GLY A 175 -31.88 -10.43 -13.48
CA GLY A 175 -32.79 -11.31 -14.21
C GLY A 175 -34.23 -11.14 -13.71
N PRO A 176 -35.24 -11.64 -14.44
CA PRO A 176 -36.64 -11.38 -14.13
C PRO A 176 -37.03 -11.95 -12.75
N ALA A 177 -37.20 -11.04 -11.79
CA ALA A 177 -37.98 -11.09 -10.56
C ALA A 177 -38.05 -12.43 -9.79
N THR A 178 -37.17 -12.57 -8.79
CA THR A 178 -37.57 -13.07 -7.46
C THR A 178 -36.88 -12.23 -6.38
N LEU A 179 -37.66 -11.42 -5.66
CA LEU A 179 -37.55 -10.92 -4.26
C LEU A 179 -36.22 -10.80 -3.47
N LEU A 180 -35.02 -10.94 -4.03
CA LEU A 180 -33.77 -10.96 -3.26
C LEU A 180 -32.93 -9.69 -3.38
N ASP A 181 -32.57 -9.18 -2.20
CA ASP A 181 -31.40 -8.37 -1.82
C ASP A 181 -31.40 -6.87 -2.16
N ARG A 182 -31.32 -6.03 -1.11
CA ARG A 182 -30.57 -4.76 -1.21
C ARG A 182 -29.30 -4.86 -0.38
N ALA A 183 -28.22 -4.36 -0.94
CA ALA A 183 -26.98 -4.16 -0.21
C ALA A 183 -27.09 -2.89 0.63
N VAL A 184 -26.61 -2.94 1.88
CA VAL A 184 -26.09 -1.72 2.49
C VAL A 184 -24.73 -1.52 1.86
N GLN A 185 -24.65 -0.63 0.88
CA GLN A 185 -23.37 -0.11 0.45
C GLN A 185 -22.81 0.65 1.65
N TRP A 186 -21.68 0.17 2.15
CA TRP A 186 -20.94 0.92 3.15
C TRP A 186 -20.41 2.19 2.48
N THR A 187 -21.15 3.28 2.63
CA THR A 187 -20.86 4.59 2.03
C THR A 187 -19.67 5.30 2.67
N GLY A 188 -18.98 4.64 3.60
CA GLY A 188 -17.83 5.18 4.30
C GLY A 188 -16.48 4.85 3.66
N GLY A 189 -16.44 4.00 2.61
CA GLY A 189 -15.20 3.54 1.97
C GLY A 189 -14.26 2.76 2.91
N SER A 190 -13.27 2.02 2.38
CA SER A 190 -12.35 1.12 3.13
C SER A 190 -11.75 1.70 4.41
N PHE A 191 -11.70 3.02 4.50
CA PHE A 191 -11.07 3.77 5.56
C PHE A 191 -11.99 4.22 6.72
N ALA A 192 -13.32 4.04 6.61
CA ALA A 192 -14.28 4.47 7.64
C ALA A 192 -14.14 3.76 9.00
N GLY A 193 -13.67 2.50 9.00
CA GLY A 193 -13.39 1.71 10.20
C GLY A 193 -14.52 0.84 10.74
N LEU A 194 -14.15 -0.05 11.67
CA LEU A 194 -15.03 -1.09 12.20
C LEU A 194 -16.18 -0.52 13.04
N ASP A 195 -15.97 0.57 13.78
CA ASP A 195 -17.02 1.15 14.62
C ASP A 195 -18.16 1.73 13.76
N ARG A 196 -17.83 2.46 12.69
CA ARG A 196 -18.83 3.00 11.75
C ARG A 196 -19.53 1.88 10.98
N PHE A 197 -18.79 0.83 10.61
CA PHE A 197 -19.36 -0.37 10.01
C PHE A 197 -20.39 -1.04 10.94
N GLU A 198 -20.00 -1.28 12.20
CA GLU A 198 -20.87 -1.93 13.19
C GLU A 198 -22.09 -1.05 13.51
N GLN A 199 -21.93 0.27 13.63
CA GLN A 199 -23.03 1.20 13.82
C GLN A 199 -24.04 1.14 12.66
N ALA A 200 -23.57 1.19 11.41
CA ALA A 200 -24.44 1.11 10.24
C ALA A 200 -25.18 -0.23 10.19
N LEU A 201 -24.51 -1.33 10.58
CA LEU A 201 -25.14 -2.64 10.67
C LEU A 201 -26.17 -2.70 11.80
N ASP A 202 -25.87 -2.15 12.98
CA ASP A 202 -26.82 -2.07 14.10
C ASP A 202 -28.06 -1.27 13.72
N GLU A 203 -27.91 -0.13 13.04
CA GLU A 203 -29.02 0.70 12.55
C GLU A 203 -29.88 -0.08 11.54
N ALA A 204 -29.26 -0.85 10.65
CA ALA A 204 -29.97 -1.71 9.71
C ALA A 204 -30.73 -2.84 10.42
N LEU A 205 -30.09 -3.53 11.37
CA LEU A 205 -30.70 -4.59 12.17
C LEU A 205 -31.84 -4.08 13.05
N ALA A 206 -31.67 -2.91 13.67
CA ALA A 206 -32.67 -2.26 14.52
C ALA A 206 -33.93 -1.83 13.76
N SER A 207 -33.87 -1.74 12.43
CA SER A 207 -35.04 -1.43 11.60
C SER A 207 -36.13 -2.51 11.67
N GLY A 208 -35.82 -3.71 12.21
CA GLY A 208 -36.74 -4.83 12.42
C GLY A 208 -37.18 -5.53 11.13
N ARG A 209 -36.50 -5.23 10.02
CA ARG A 209 -36.88 -5.61 8.66
C ARG A 209 -35.76 -6.42 7.97
N VAL A 210 -35.06 -7.28 8.71
CA VAL A 210 -33.93 -8.08 8.17
C VAL A 210 -34.06 -9.52 8.65
N ASP A 211 -34.37 -10.46 7.75
CA ASP A 211 -34.54 -11.88 8.09
C ASP A 211 -33.21 -12.65 8.06
N THR A 212 -32.21 -12.16 7.33
CA THR A 212 -30.86 -12.76 7.22
C THR A 212 -29.86 -11.71 6.77
N VAL A 213 -28.65 -11.77 7.30
CA VAL A 213 -27.49 -11.00 6.84
C VAL A 213 -26.51 -11.92 6.11
N THR A 214 -26.17 -11.55 4.88
CA THR A 214 -25.14 -12.21 4.08
C THR A 214 -23.92 -11.30 3.96
N HIS A 215 -22.78 -11.74 4.47
CA HIS A 215 -21.50 -11.08 4.30
C HIS A 215 -20.77 -11.66 3.09
N LEU A 216 -20.45 -10.81 2.12
CA LEU A 216 -19.74 -11.19 0.91
C LEU A 216 -18.28 -10.73 1.00
N THR A 217 -17.35 -11.66 0.81
CA THR A 217 -15.92 -11.35 0.72
C THR A 217 -15.41 -11.69 -0.67
N ARG A 218 -14.91 -10.70 -1.41
CA ARG A 218 -14.32 -10.95 -2.73
C ARG A 218 -12.85 -11.36 -2.62
N TYR A 219 -12.37 -12.08 -3.63
CA TYR A 219 -10.98 -12.56 -3.66
C TYR A 219 -9.93 -11.43 -3.56
N GLU A 220 -10.22 -10.26 -4.13
CA GLU A 220 -9.32 -9.08 -4.11
C GLU A 220 -9.73 -8.02 -3.08
N ASP A 221 -10.83 -8.24 -2.36
CA ASP A 221 -11.29 -7.30 -1.32
C ASP A 221 -10.52 -7.58 -0.03
N GLU A 222 -9.66 -6.63 0.33
CA GLU A 222 -8.84 -6.74 1.53
C GLU A 222 -9.52 -6.15 2.78
N ALA A 223 -10.57 -5.35 2.65
CA ALA A 223 -11.30 -4.77 3.79
C ALA A 223 -12.35 -5.75 4.36
N ALA A 224 -13.17 -6.37 3.51
CA ALA A 224 -14.28 -7.22 3.91
C ALA A 224 -13.91 -8.37 4.88
N PRO A 225 -12.76 -9.06 4.73
CA PRO A 225 -12.37 -10.11 5.67
C PRO A 225 -12.34 -9.64 7.13
N TRP A 226 -11.99 -8.38 7.40
CA TRP A 226 -11.89 -7.82 8.74
C TRP A 226 -13.25 -7.47 9.37
N THR A 227 -14.32 -7.35 8.55
CA THR A 227 -15.66 -7.02 9.02
C THR A 227 -16.55 -8.24 9.25
N ALA A 228 -16.18 -9.42 8.73
CA ALA A 228 -16.98 -10.64 8.83
C ALA A 228 -17.25 -11.06 10.29
N GLY A 229 -16.19 -11.18 11.11
CA GLY A 229 -16.32 -11.55 12.53
C GLY A 229 -17.11 -10.52 13.36
N PRO A 230 -16.83 -9.21 13.23
CA PRO A 230 -17.70 -8.15 13.75
C PRO A 230 -19.18 -8.31 13.37
N ALA A 231 -19.48 -8.49 12.08
CA ALA A 231 -20.84 -8.63 11.59
C ALA A 231 -21.56 -9.84 12.18
N GLU A 232 -20.90 -10.99 12.21
CA GLU A 232 -21.43 -12.22 12.81
C GLU A 232 -21.85 -11.99 14.27
N ARG A 233 -20.99 -11.38 15.09
CA ARG A 233 -21.31 -11.09 16.49
C ARG A 233 -22.52 -10.18 16.66
N ARG A 234 -22.65 -9.14 15.84
CA ARG A 234 -23.80 -8.22 15.88
C ARG A 234 -25.09 -8.92 15.47
N CYS A 235 -25.05 -9.73 14.41
CA CYS A 235 -26.21 -10.50 13.95
C CYS A 235 -26.66 -11.53 15.01
N VAL A 236 -25.72 -12.28 15.60
CA VAL A 236 -26.00 -13.20 16.70
C VAL A 236 -26.64 -12.49 17.89
N ALA A 237 -26.12 -11.32 18.27
CA ALA A 237 -26.70 -10.51 19.34
C ALA A 237 -28.12 -10.00 19.03
N ALA A 238 -28.40 -9.70 17.76
CA ALA A 238 -29.73 -9.28 17.28
C ALA A 238 -30.69 -10.46 17.02
N GLY A 239 -30.24 -11.71 17.14
CA GLY A 239 -31.04 -12.88 16.80
C GLY A 239 -31.31 -13.05 15.29
N VAL A 240 -30.51 -12.39 14.44
CA VAL A 240 -30.63 -12.44 12.98
C VAL A 240 -29.64 -13.47 12.42
N PRO A 241 -30.08 -14.43 11.59
CA PRO A 241 -29.19 -15.36 10.90
C PRO A 241 -28.08 -14.67 10.12
N PHE A 242 -26.85 -15.15 10.28
CA PHE A 242 -25.67 -14.66 9.56
C PHE A 242 -25.12 -15.73 8.63
N ARG A 243 -24.70 -15.32 7.43
CA ARG A 243 -24.03 -16.17 6.45
C ARG A 243 -22.82 -15.45 5.88
N ALA A 244 -21.63 -16.01 6.05
CA ALA A 244 -20.44 -15.55 5.35
C ALA A 244 -20.23 -16.36 4.06
N LEU A 245 -20.18 -15.67 2.92
CA LEU A 245 -19.89 -16.27 1.62
C LEU A 245 -18.55 -15.71 1.10
N PRO A 246 -17.48 -16.51 1.13
CA PRO A 246 -16.25 -16.15 0.44
C PRO A 246 -16.45 -16.38 -1.06
N GLU A 247 -16.46 -15.31 -1.85
CA GLU A 247 -16.42 -15.41 -3.30
C GLU A 247 -15.05 -15.93 -3.71
N ARG A 248 -15.02 -17.17 -4.22
CA ARG A 248 -13.86 -17.72 -4.93
C ARG A 248 -13.96 -17.23 -6.37
N ARG A 249 -12.83 -16.75 -6.92
CA ARG A 249 -12.58 -16.28 -8.31
C ARG A 249 -13.83 -16.09 -9.19
N ALA A 250 -14.00 -14.89 -9.74
CA ALA A 250 -14.95 -14.55 -10.80
C ALA A 250 -15.37 -15.75 -11.67
N GLY A 251 -16.66 -16.11 -11.59
CA GLY A 251 -17.27 -17.19 -12.38
C GLY A 251 -17.48 -18.54 -11.68
N ASP A 252 -17.30 -18.67 -10.36
CA ASP A 252 -17.59 -19.91 -9.63
C ASP A 252 -19.12 -20.20 -9.57
N PRO A 253 -19.64 -21.26 -10.23
CA PRO A 253 -21.07 -21.59 -10.22
C PRO A 253 -21.61 -21.90 -8.82
N ALA A 254 -20.74 -22.27 -7.87
CA ALA A 254 -21.12 -22.58 -6.50
C ALA A 254 -21.64 -21.35 -5.73
N VAL A 255 -21.14 -20.16 -6.03
CA VAL A 255 -21.57 -18.90 -5.38
C VAL A 255 -22.99 -18.54 -5.82
N ALA A 256 -23.29 -18.67 -7.12
CA ALA A 256 -24.62 -18.46 -7.65
C ALA A 256 -25.64 -19.47 -7.11
N ALA A 257 -25.23 -20.72 -6.86
CA ALA A 257 -26.06 -21.75 -6.23
C ALA A 257 -26.33 -21.46 -4.74
N GLN A 258 -25.31 -21.01 -3.99
CA GLN A 258 -25.45 -20.64 -2.58
C GLN A 258 -26.36 -19.42 -2.36
N LEU A 259 -26.29 -18.41 -3.23
CA LEU A 259 -27.21 -17.26 -3.20
C LEU A 259 -28.67 -17.66 -3.49
N ARG A 260 -28.91 -18.79 -4.18
CA ARG A 260 -30.25 -19.34 -4.43
C ARG A 260 -30.76 -20.29 -3.32
N GLY A 261 -30.00 -20.49 -2.25
CA GLY A 261 -30.37 -21.41 -1.17
C GLY A 261 -30.22 -22.90 -1.53
N GLU A 262 -29.47 -23.22 -2.58
CA GLU A 262 -29.17 -24.60 -2.97
C GLU A 262 -27.97 -25.11 -2.18
N GLU A 263 -28.05 -26.31 -1.62
CA GLU A 263 -26.96 -26.93 -0.89
C GLU A 263 -25.80 -27.20 -1.87
N PRO A 264 -24.59 -26.64 -1.65
CA PRO A 264 -23.49 -26.82 -2.57
C PRO A 264 -23.04 -28.29 -2.56
N PRO A 265 -22.63 -28.85 -3.71
CA PRO A 265 -21.93 -30.12 -3.70
C PRO A 265 -20.65 -29.99 -2.85
N PRO A 266 -20.25 -31.05 -2.13
CA PRO A 266 -19.11 -30.98 -1.21
C PRO A 266 -17.86 -30.52 -1.96
N ALA A 267 -17.21 -29.47 -1.43
CA ALA A 267 -15.99 -28.93 -2.01
C ALA A 267 -14.91 -30.02 -2.05
N VAL A 268 -14.52 -30.43 -3.25
CA VAL A 268 -13.35 -31.28 -3.44
C VAL A 268 -12.13 -30.43 -3.13
N ARG A 269 -11.55 -30.61 -1.93
CA ARG A 269 -10.21 -30.08 -1.63
C ARG A 269 -9.26 -30.65 -2.68
N PRO A 270 -8.54 -29.84 -3.48
CA PRO A 270 -7.37 -30.36 -4.16
C PRO A 270 -6.48 -30.96 -3.08
N ALA A 271 -6.11 -32.23 -3.26
CA ALA A 271 -5.19 -32.90 -2.36
C ALA A 271 -3.97 -31.99 -2.20
N ALA A 272 -3.57 -31.74 -0.94
CA ALA A 272 -2.36 -31.00 -0.67
C ALA A 272 -1.23 -31.70 -1.43
N ALA A 273 -0.69 -31.02 -2.45
CA ALA A 273 0.47 -31.53 -3.16
C ALA A 273 1.55 -31.79 -2.10
N ALA A 274 2.08 -33.02 -2.10
CA ALA A 274 3.12 -33.41 -1.17
C ALA A 274 4.24 -32.36 -1.22
N ARG A 275 4.65 -31.85 -0.05
CA ARG A 275 5.81 -30.98 0.03
C ARG A 275 6.97 -31.68 -0.68
N PRO A 276 7.56 -31.08 -1.73
CA PRO A 276 8.75 -31.65 -2.33
C PRO A 276 9.82 -31.81 -1.24
N PRO A 277 10.67 -32.85 -1.34
CA PRO A 277 11.74 -33.07 -0.37
C PRO A 277 12.55 -31.79 -0.21
N SER A 278 12.95 -31.51 1.03
CA SER A 278 13.83 -30.41 1.41
C SER A 278 14.99 -30.30 0.42
N ALA A 279 14.92 -29.33 -0.50
CA ALA A 279 16.03 -28.98 -1.35
C ALA A 279 17.24 -28.66 -0.46
N THR A 280 18.44 -29.01 -0.93
CA THR A 280 19.70 -28.59 -0.29
C THR A 280 19.61 -27.09 -0.01
N PRO A 281 19.90 -26.63 1.23
CA PRO A 281 19.82 -25.21 1.55
C PRO A 281 20.68 -24.43 0.55
N PRO A 282 20.18 -23.30 0.03
CA PRO A 282 20.93 -22.55 -0.97
C PRO A 282 22.30 -22.16 -0.42
N PRO A 283 23.33 -22.05 -1.28
CA PRO A 283 24.65 -21.61 -0.84
C PRO A 283 24.53 -20.27 -0.12
N ARG A 284 25.34 -20.07 0.93
CA ARG A 284 25.36 -18.80 1.67
C ARG A 284 25.91 -17.70 0.79
N SER A 285 25.33 -16.50 0.90
CA SER A 285 25.86 -15.33 0.20
C SER A 285 27.21 -14.91 0.77
N ARG A 286 28.08 -14.40 -0.10
CA ARG A 286 29.37 -13.81 0.27
C ARG A 286 29.11 -12.35 0.65
N LYS A 287 29.41 -12.00 1.90
CA LYS A 287 29.32 -10.62 2.43
C LYS A 287 30.68 -9.95 2.31
N LEU A 288 30.70 -8.71 1.83
CA LEU A 288 31.94 -7.93 1.65
C LEU A 288 32.15 -6.87 2.75
N LEU A 289 31.06 -6.41 3.37
CA LEU A 289 31.08 -5.26 4.28
C LEU A 289 31.20 -5.64 5.76
N ALA A 290 32.30 -5.21 6.38
CA ALA A 290 32.51 -5.35 7.82
C ALA A 290 31.59 -4.40 8.63
N SER A 291 31.17 -3.27 8.04
CA SER A 291 30.22 -2.33 8.67
C SER A 291 28.90 -2.98 9.09
N THR A 292 28.51 -4.10 8.48
CA THR A 292 27.26 -4.79 8.78
C THR A 292 27.37 -5.88 9.86
N ASP A 293 28.60 -6.26 10.27
CA ASP A 293 28.83 -7.42 11.15
C ASP A 293 28.17 -7.26 12.54
N SER A 294 28.11 -6.01 13.03
CA SER A 294 27.57 -5.69 14.36
C SER A 294 26.04 -5.60 14.40
N PHE A 295 25.37 -5.53 13.25
CA PHE A 295 23.94 -5.19 13.17
C PHE A 295 23.05 -6.21 13.85
N GLY A 296 23.39 -7.50 13.75
CA GLY A 296 22.62 -8.57 14.39
C GLY A 296 22.71 -8.50 15.92
N ALA A 297 23.87 -8.17 16.47
CA ALA A 297 24.07 -8.00 17.91
C ALA A 297 23.34 -6.75 18.41
N TYR A 298 23.44 -5.65 17.68
CA TYR A 298 22.74 -4.40 18.01
C TYR A 298 21.22 -4.60 18.06
N GLN A 299 20.60 -5.17 17.03
CA GLN A 299 19.15 -5.37 16.99
C GLN A 299 18.64 -6.23 18.15
N ARG A 300 19.38 -7.28 18.52
CA ARG A 300 19.01 -8.12 19.68
C ARG A 300 19.10 -7.36 20.99
N ALA A 301 20.17 -6.60 21.18
CA ALA A 301 20.34 -5.78 22.39
C ALA A 301 19.30 -4.66 22.47
N TRP A 302 19.01 -3.99 21.35
CA TRP A 302 17.96 -2.99 21.25
C TRP A 302 16.60 -3.58 21.57
N PHE A 303 16.23 -4.71 20.96
CA PHE A 303 14.91 -5.32 21.20
C PHE A 303 14.79 -5.85 22.63
N ALA A 304 15.85 -6.41 23.21
CA ALA A 304 15.87 -6.80 24.62
C ALA A 304 15.57 -5.60 25.54
N ARG A 305 16.23 -4.45 25.32
CA ARG A 305 15.95 -3.21 26.06
C ARG A 305 14.52 -2.71 25.83
N THR A 306 14.00 -2.77 24.61
CA THR A 306 12.60 -2.43 24.32
C THR A 306 11.63 -3.28 25.15
N ARG A 307 11.89 -4.59 25.25
CA ARG A 307 11.10 -5.51 26.09
C ARG A 307 11.22 -5.17 27.57
N GLU A 308 12.42 -4.87 28.07
CA GLU A 308 12.66 -4.47 29.46
C GLU A 308 11.90 -3.20 29.83
N ARG A 309 11.96 -2.16 28.98
CA ARG A 309 11.23 -0.90 29.19
C ARG A 309 9.71 -1.11 29.20
N ALA A 310 9.19 -1.87 28.24
CA ALA A 310 7.77 -2.19 28.20
C ALA A 310 7.32 -3.00 29.44
N ALA A 311 8.14 -3.96 29.90
CA ALA A 311 7.87 -4.72 31.12
C ALA A 311 7.92 -3.86 32.39
N ALA A 312 8.71 -2.78 32.39
CA ALA A 312 8.74 -1.77 33.45
C ALA A 312 7.53 -0.80 33.41
N GLY A 313 6.60 -0.98 32.46
CA GLY A 313 5.41 -0.15 32.32
C GLY A 313 5.60 1.12 31.51
N GLU A 314 6.72 1.27 30.80
CA GLU A 314 6.89 2.39 29.87
C GLU A 314 5.98 2.26 28.63
N PRO A 315 5.54 3.39 28.04
CA PRO A 315 4.79 3.38 26.78
C PRO A 315 5.55 2.65 25.67
N PHE A 316 4.85 1.78 24.95
CA PHE A 316 5.38 1.01 23.83
C PHE A 316 4.44 1.08 22.63
N ALA A 317 4.98 1.51 21.50
CA ALA A 317 4.23 1.63 20.25
C ALA A 317 4.58 0.53 19.25
N VAL A 318 3.59 0.10 18.48
CA VAL A 318 3.83 -0.65 17.24
C VAL A 318 3.32 0.16 16.06
N VAL A 319 4.13 0.30 15.02
CA VAL A 319 3.87 1.29 13.97
C VAL A 319 4.03 0.68 12.58
N ASN A 320 3.24 1.15 11.60
CA ASN A 320 3.51 0.88 10.19
C ASN A 320 4.86 1.48 9.75
N ALA A 321 5.50 0.88 8.74
CA ALA A 321 6.78 1.37 8.19
C ALA A 321 6.67 2.82 7.68
N ASN A 322 5.51 3.19 7.14
CA ASN A 322 5.20 4.54 6.68
C ASN A 322 4.52 5.43 7.73
N ALA A 323 4.44 5.01 9.00
CA ALA A 323 4.01 5.90 10.06
C ALA A 323 5.18 6.80 10.54
N PRO A 324 4.89 8.04 10.98
CA PRO A 324 5.88 9.03 11.44
C PRO A 324 6.53 8.62 12.77
N GLN A 325 7.67 7.94 12.66
CA GLN A 325 8.42 7.39 13.80
C GLN A 325 9.19 8.47 14.58
N GLU A 326 9.51 9.58 13.92
CA GLU A 326 10.32 10.67 14.42
C GLU A 326 9.69 11.36 15.64
N LEU A 327 8.35 11.41 15.70
CA LEU A 327 7.62 11.89 16.88
C LEU A 327 7.90 11.01 18.11
N LEU A 328 7.82 9.68 17.93
CA LEU A 328 8.06 8.72 19.00
C LEU A 328 9.52 8.76 19.46
N GLN A 329 10.46 8.88 18.51
CA GLN A 329 11.88 9.01 18.79
C GLN A 329 12.21 10.30 19.58
N ALA A 330 11.57 11.42 19.22
CA ALA A 330 11.72 12.69 19.93
C ALA A 330 11.09 12.67 21.33
N LEU A 331 10.06 11.85 21.55
CA LEU A 331 9.42 11.66 22.87
C LEU A 331 10.06 10.54 23.71
N ASP A 332 11.13 9.90 23.22
CA ASP A 332 11.76 8.74 23.84
C ASP A 332 10.83 7.52 24.02
N ILE A 333 9.78 7.41 23.21
CA ILE A 333 8.84 6.29 23.29
C ILE A 333 9.44 5.11 22.51
N SER A 334 9.54 3.95 23.17
CA SER A 334 10.03 2.75 22.50
C SER A 334 9.01 2.27 21.48
N PHE A 335 9.47 1.90 20.28
CA PHE A 335 8.58 1.38 19.25
C PHE A 335 9.20 0.25 18.46
N VAL A 336 8.34 -0.53 17.80
CA VAL A 336 8.73 -1.52 16.80
C VAL A 336 7.94 -1.28 15.53
N VAL A 337 8.60 -1.32 14.38
CA VAL A 337 7.90 -1.34 13.09
C VAL A 337 7.31 -2.72 12.86
N ASN A 338 6.01 -2.81 12.57
CA ASN A 338 5.32 -4.10 12.41
C ASN A 338 5.89 -4.94 11.25
N GLN A 339 6.31 -4.32 10.14
CA GLN A 339 6.99 -5.04 9.05
C GLN A 339 8.34 -5.62 9.51
N TRP A 340 9.10 -4.89 10.33
CA TRP A 340 10.32 -5.45 10.92
C TRP A 340 9.99 -6.68 11.79
N TRP A 341 8.98 -6.61 12.64
CA TRP A 341 8.55 -7.75 13.45
C TRP A 341 8.11 -8.94 12.59
N ALA A 342 7.32 -8.70 11.55
CA ALA A 342 6.91 -9.73 10.60
C ALA A 342 8.11 -10.42 9.93
N SER A 343 9.18 -9.68 9.62
CA SER A 343 10.44 -10.25 9.12
C SER A 343 11.12 -11.19 10.13
N ILE A 344 11.09 -10.86 11.43
CA ILE A 344 11.62 -11.71 12.51
C ILE A 344 10.80 -12.99 12.63
N VAL A 345 9.47 -12.89 12.59
CA VAL A 345 8.55 -14.05 12.62
C VAL A 345 8.83 -14.98 11.44
N ALA A 346 8.97 -14.44 10.24
CA ALA A 346 9.29 -15.21 9.03
C ALA A 346 10.69 -15.86 9.12
N ALA A 347 11.71 -15.13 9.58
CA ALA A 347 13.06 -15.66 9.78
C ALA A 347 13.10 -16.82 10.81
N LYS A 348 12.18 -16.81 11.78
CA LYS A 348 11.99 -17.90 12.75
C LYS A 348 11.03 -19.00 12.29
N GLN A 349 10.55 -18.94 11.06
CA GLN A 349 9.62 -19.90 10.45
C GLN A 349 8.31 -20.05 11.24
N GLN A 350 7.85 -18.96 11.86
CA GLN A 350 6.64 -18.95 12.72
C GLN A 350 5.38 -18.46 12.01
N SER A 351 5.46 -17.99 10.75
CA SER A 351 4.31 -17.41 10.03
C SER A 351 3.09 -18.35 9.95
N GLY A 352 3.31 -19.65 9.77
CA GLY A 352 2.21 -20.65 9.74
C GLY A 352 1.53 -20.84 11.10
N ARG A 353 2.29 -20.79 12.19
CA ARG A 353 1.75 -20.82 13.57
C ARG A 353 0.93 -19.56 13.84
N TYR A 354 1.45 -18.39 13.45
CA TYR A 354 0.80 -17.11 13.68
C TYR A 354 -0.50 -16.96 12.87
N ALA A 355 -0.52 -17.47 11.63
CA ALA A 355 -1.76 -17.59 10.86
C ALA A 355 -2.81 -18.48 11.57
N ALA A 356 -2.38 -19.56 12.25
CA ALA A 356 -3.29 -20.40 13.03
C ALA A 356 -3.84 -19.68 14.27
N LEU A 357 -3.05 -18.85 14.93
CA LEU A 357 -3.49 -18.02 16.06
C LEU A 357 -4.58 -17.03 15.63
N LEU A 358 -4.42 -16.36 14.48
CA LEU A 358 -5.43 -15.46 13.94
C LEU A 358 -6.75 -16.19 13.65
N ARG A 359 -6.70 -17.33 12.94
CA ARG A 359 -7.89 -18.15 12.66
C ARG A 359 -8.60 -18.60 13.94
N ALA A 360 -7.85 -19.03 14.95
CA ALA A 360 -8.41 -19.48 16.23
C ALA A 360 -9.17 -18.36 16.98
N ASN A 361 -8.90 -17.10 16.65
CA ASN A 361 -9.56 -15.92 17.22
C ASN A 361 -10.55 -15.25 16.24
N GLY A 362 -10.94 -15.93 15.16
CA GLY A 362 -11.92 -15.42 14.20
C GLY A 362 -11.43 -14.23 13.38
N LEU A 363 -10.11 -14.10 13.20
CA LEU A 363 -9.47 -13.02 12.43
C LEU A 363 -8.93 -13.54 11.09
N PRO A 364 -8.84 -12.67 10.07
CA PRO A 364 -8.23 -13.02 8.78
C PRO A 364 -6.79 -13.49 8.93
N ASP A 365 -6.45 -14.58 8.23
CA ASP A 365 -5.11 -15.20 8.27
C ASP A 365 -4.35 -15.12 6.94
N ARG A 366 -5.02 -14.63 5.88
CA ARG A 366 -4.47 -14.51 4.52
C ARG A 366 -4.42 -13.08 4.01
N THR A 367 -5.31 -12.22 4.50
CA THR A 367 -5.37 -10.79 4.15
C THR A 367 -4.37 -10.02 5.00
N GLU A 368 -3.53 -9.18 4.39
CA GLU A 368 -2.43 -8.47 5.07
C GLU A 368 -1.59 -9.42 5.95
N ALA A 369 -1.33 -10.64 5.45
CA ALA A 369 -0.68 -11.69 6.24
C ALA A 369 0.69 -11.27 6.79
N TYR A 370 1.39 -10.33 6.15
CA TYR A 370 2.64 -9.79 6.67
C TYR A 370 2.40 -8.80 7.82
N SER A 371 1.50 -7.82 7.64
CA SER A 371 1.21 -6.77 8.62
C SER A 371 0.48 -7.30 9.87
N SER A 372 -0.27 -8.40 9.75
CA SER A 372 -1.05 -9.00 10.85
C SER A 372 -0.22 -9.84 11.83
N GLN A 373 1.08 -10.06 11.58
CA GLN A 373 1.93 -10.89 12.44
C GLN A 373 2.11 -10.32 13.86
N GLY A 374 2.06 -8.99 14.04
CA GLY A 374 2.09 -8.40 15.37
C GLY A 374 0.78 -8.58 16.15
N LEU A 375 -0.37 -8.55 15.46
CA LEU A 375 -1.66 -8.92 16.06
C LEU A 375 -1.67 -10.40 16.47
N ALA A 376 -1.16 -11.28 15.62
CA ALA A 376 -1.00 -12.70 15.95
C ALA A 376 -0.14 -12.92 17.21
N ALA A 377 0.93 -12.14 17.36
CA ALA A 377 1.81 -12.21 18.53
C ALA A 377 1.07 -11.88 19.85
N ALA A 378 0.00 -11.07 19.82
CA ALA A 378 -0.80 -10.78 21.01
C ALA A 378 -1.56 -12.00 21.56
N PHE A 379 -1.72 -13.04 20.75
CA PHE A 379 -2.34 -14.32 21.14
C PHE A 379 -1.32 -15.41 21.47
N ASP A 380 -0.03 -15.17 21.27
CA ASP A 380 1.01 -16.17 21.47
C ASP A 380 1.36 -16.28 22.96
N THR A 381 0.93 -17.35 23.63
CA THR A 381 1.10 -17.54 25.08
C THR A 381 2.25 -18.49 25.46
N ASP A 382 3.08 -18.88 24.50
CA ASP A 382 4.17 -19.86 24.66
C ASP A 382 5.54 -19.16 24.67
N PRO A 383 6.13 -18.89 25.84
CA PRO A 383 7.34 -18.07 25.94
C PRO A 383 8.55 -18.69 25.24
N GLU A 384 8.62 -20.02 25.14
CA GLU A 384 9.75 -20.74 24.54
C GLU A 384 9.71 -20.69 23.00
N ALA A 385 8.51 -20.60 22.41
CA ALA A 385 8.34 -20.52 20.95
C ALA A 385 8.37 -19.08 20.41
N GLN A 386 8.15 -18.09 21.26
CA GLN A 386 8.08 -16.68 20.87
C GLN A 386 9.42 -16.19 20.26
N PRO A 387 9.40 -15.59 19.05
CA PRO A 387 10.59 -15.00 18.45
C PRO A 387 11.22 -13.96 19.38
N TRP A 388 12.49 -14.14 19.72
CA TRP A 388 13.27 -13.19 20.53
C TRP A 388 12.62 -12.85 21.89
N GLY A 389 11.84 -13.78 22.45
CA GLY A 389 11.12 -13.58 23.73
C GLY A 389 9.78 -12.84 23.58
N GLY A 390 9.29 -12.62 22.36
CA GLY A 390 7.95 -12.11 22.11
C GLY A 390 7.89 -10.60 21.96
N LEU A 391 6.94 -10.15 21.13
CA LEU A 391 6.61 -8.74 20.98
C LEU A 391 5.88 -8.27 22.24
N PRO A 392 6.32 -7.18 22.90
CA PRO A 392 5.57 -6.62 24.02
C PRO A 392 4.15 -6.24 23.61
N ARG A 393 3.21 -6.31 24.54
CA ARG A 393 1.86 -5.81 24.30
C ARG A 393 1.92 -4.28 24.09
N PRO A 394 1.48 -3.74 22.93
CA PRO A 394 1.52 -2.31 22.68
C PRO A 394 0.53 -1.56 23.58
N THR A 395 0.92 -0.34 23.98
CA THR A 395 0.00 0.66 24.55
C THR A 395 -0.53 1.59 23.46
N MET A 396 0.15 1.65 22.31
CA MET A 396 -0.19 2.52 21.18
C MET A 396 0.07 1.82 19.85
N LEU A 397 -0.74 2.13 18.85
CA LEU A 397 -0.58 1.67 17.48
C LEU A 397 -0.66 2.86 16.51
N HIS A 398 0.29 2.97 15.59
CA HIS A 398 0.30 4.03 14.58
C HIS A 398 0.20 3.45 13.17
N ALA A 399 -0.75 3.94 12.38
CA ALA A 399 -0.96 3.49 11.01
C ALA A 399 -1.34 4.65 10.08
N VAL A 400 -0.80 4.60 8.86
CA VAL A 400 -1.28 5.42 7.74
C VAL A 400 -2.36 4.62 7.03
N LEU A 401 -3.46 5.27 6.65
CA LEU A 401 -4.59 4.63 5.96
C LEU A 401 -4.32 4.51 4.45
N ASP A 402 -3.39 3.64 4.05
CA ASP A 402 -2.93 3.47 2.66
C ASP A 402 -3.36 2.15 1.99
N THR A 403 -3.86 1.17 2.76
CA THR A 403 -4.43 -0.08 2.25
C THR A 403 -5.83 -0.30 2.82
N ASP A 404 -6.68 -0.99 2.06
CA ASP A 404 -8.07 -1.25 2.43
C ASP A 404 -8.19 -2.05 3.74
N ALA A 405 -7.23 -2.96 3.98
CA ALA A 405 -7.18 -3.78 5.18
C ALA A 405 -6.64 -3.06 6.42
N THR A 406 -5.84 -1.99 6.27
CA THR A 406 -5.10 -1.38 7.39
C THR A 406 -6.04 -0.93 8.50
N ARG A 407 -7.18 -0.34 8.16
CA ARG A 407 -8.14 0.13 9.17
C ARG A 407 -8.70 -1.03 9.99
N GLY A 408 -9.21 -2.07 9.32
CA GLY A 408 -9.77 -3.26 9.98
C GLY A 408 -8.75 -4.04 10.82
N LEU A 409 -7.51 -4.16 10.34
CA LEU A 409 -6.41 -4.78 11.07
C LEU A 409 -6.10 -4.03 12.37
N PHE A 410 -5.90 -2.71 12.30
CA PHE A 410 -5.50 -1.92 13.45
C PHE A 410 -6.63 -1.73 14.46
N ASP A 411 -7.88 -1.54 14.01
CA ASP A 411 -9.06 -1.51 14.90
C ASP A 411 -9.15 -2.85 15.69
N SER A 412 -8.97 -3.99 15.00
CA SER A 412 -8.95 -5.32 15.64
C SER A 412 -7.79 -5.45 16.64
N TRP A 413 -6.61 -4.96 16.28
CA TRP A 413 -5.44 -5.03 17.14
C TRP A 413 -5.59 -4.18 18.41
N ALA A 414 -6.14 -2.97 18.29
CA ALA A 414 -6.48 -2.14 19.43
C ALA A 414 -7.52 -2.80 20.33
N ARG A 415 -8.57 -3.41 19.78
CA ARG A 415 -9.58 -4.15 20.57
C ARG A 415 -8.98 -5.32 21.37
N VAL A 416 -8.02 -6.04 20.78
CA VAL A 416 -7.32 -7.15 21.46
C VAL A 416 -6.37 -6.65 22.55
N THR A 417 -5.65 -5.56 22.29
CA THR A 417 -4.55 -5.11 23.15
C THR A 417 -4.96 -4.03 24.16
N GLY A 418 -6.04 -3.30 23.90
CA GLY A 418 -6.39 -2.07 24.60
C GLY A 418 -5.52 -0.87 24.19
N ALA A 419 -4.72 -1.00 23.12
CA ALA A 419 -3.82 0.06 22.66
C ALA A 419 -4.59 1.25 22.06
N GLU A 420 -4.06 2.46 22.28
CA GLU A 420 -4.57 3.68 21.65
C GLU A 420 -4.21 3.73 20.15
N LEU A 421 -5.16 4.10 19.30
CA LEU A 421 -4.98 4.20 17.84
C LEU A 421 -4.60 5.61 17.38
N PHE A 422 -3.53 5.70 16.61
CA PHE A 422 -3.08 6.90 15.91
C PHE A 422 -3.16 6.65 14.41
N TYR A 423 -4.20 7.17 13.78
CA TYR A 423 -4.36 7.12 12.34
C TYR A 423 -3.89 8.42 11.70
N TYR A 424 -3.25 8.28 10.55
CA TYR A 424 -2.91 9.36 9.64
C TYR A 424 -3.58 9.09 8.30
N ASP A 425 -4.28 10.08 7.76
CA ASP A 425 -4.96 9.92 6.48
C ASP A 425 -3.96 9.96 5.33
N ARG A 426 -4.13 9.04 4.39
CA ARG A 426 -3.44 9.11 3.11
C ARG A 426 -4.19 10.10 2.24
N THR A 427 -3.49 11.06 1.63
CA THR A 427 -4.05 11.87 0.53
C THR A 427 -3.31 11.55 -0.75
N ILE A 428 -3.96 11.77 -1.88
CA ILE A 428 -3.48 11.36 -3.19
C ILE A 428 -3.05 12.58 -4.00
N GLU A 429 -1.98 12.44 -4.79
CA GLU A 429 -1.58 13.45 -5.77
C GLU A 429 -2.67 13.62 -6.81
N ARG A 430 -3.32 14.80 -6.86
CA ARG A 430 -4.51 15.02 -7.71
C ARG A 430 -4.17 15.61 -9.06
N ARG A 431 -3.03 16.28 -9.19
CA ARG A 431 -2.66 16.96 -10.43
C ARG A 431 -2.47 15.94 -11.53
N TRP A 432 -3.05 16.18 -12.70
CA TRP A 432 -2.85 15.29 -13.84
C TRP A 432 -1.39 15.30 -14.31
N GLN A 433 -0.80 16.50 -14.38
CA GLN A 433 0.61 16.70 -14.68
C GLN A 433 1.39 16.84 -13.38
N VAL A 434 2.31 15.90 -13.14
CA VAL A 434 3.12 15.86 -11.92
C VAL A 434 4.61 16.03 -12.24
N PRO A 435 5.40 16.73 -11.41
CA PRO A 435 6.85 16.80 -11.58
C PRO A 435 7.46 15.39 -11.47
N THR A 436 8.19 14.95 -12.49
CA THR A 436 8.78 13.59 -12.50
C THR A 436 10.12 13.51 -11.80
N ALA A 437 10.87 14.61 -11.71
CA ALA A 437 12.17 14.71 -11.04
C ALA A 437 12.05 14.98 -9.52
N TRP A 438 11.11 14.29 -8.87
CA TRP A 438 10.81 14.47 -7.45
C TRP A 438 12.04 14.24 -6.55
N TRP A 439 12.99 13.38 -6.97
CA TRP A 439 14.20 13.01 -6.22
C TRP A 439 15.22 14.14 -6.02
N ASP A 440 15.09 15.24 -6.77
CA ASP A 440 15.87 16.47 -6.56
C ASP A 440 15.00 17.55 -5.92
N ASP A 441 13.75 17.67 -6.37
CA ASP A 441 12.83 18.70 -5.91
C ASP A 441 12.42 18.55 -4.45
N LEU A 442 12.09 17.33 -4.01
CA LEU A 442 11.55 17.11 -2.67
C LEU A 442 12.58 17.33 -1.55
N HIS A 443 13.87 17.39 -1.85
CA HIS A 443 14.89 17.58 -0.81
C HIS A 443 14.82 18.97 -0.20
N ASP A 444 14.66 19.99 -1.04
CA ASP A 444 14.77 21.40 -0.64
C ASP A 444 13.56 22.24 -1.09
N ARG A 445 12.74 21.76 -2.04
CA ARG A 445 11.60 22.50 -2.62
C ARG A 445 10.25 21.81 -2.39
N TRP A 446 10.17 20.91 -1.41
CA TRP A 446 8.97 20.12 -1.12
C TRP A 446 7.71 20.97 -0.93
N GLU A 447 7.80 22.16 -0.31
CA GLU A 447 6.65 23.07 -0.13
C GLU A 447 6.07 23.57 -1.46
N ALA A 448 6.93 23.79 -2.47
CA ALA A 448 6.50 24.22 -3.80
C ALA A 448 6.11 23.04 -4.71
N THR A 449 6.69 21.86 -4.46
CA THR A 449 6.43 20.66 -5.26
C THR A 449 5.14 19.97 -4.87
N LEU A 450 4.79 19.95 -3.59
CA LEU A 450 3.61 19.25 -3.05
C LEU A 450 2.41 20.19 -2.93
N GLU A 451 1.20 19.62 -2.92
CA GLU A 451 -0.03 20.41 -2.76
C GLU A 451 -0.16 20.86 -1.29
N SER A 452 -0.34 22.16 -1.08
CA SER A 452 -0.33 22.77 0.25
C SER A 452 -1.44 22.28 1.18
N ASP A 453 -2.64 22.02 0.66
CA ASP A 453 -3.78 21.50 1.43
C ASP A 453 -3.53 20.08 1.97
N ARG A 454 -2.79 19.26 1.23
CA ARG A 454 -2.35 17.93 1.68
C ARG A 454 -1.29 18.04 2.77
N LEU A 455 -0.35 18.98 2.64
CA LEU A 455 0.65 19.28 3.68
C LEU A 455 -0.01 19.81 4.96
N ASP A 456 -0.94 20.75 4.83
CA ASP A 456 -1.68 21.34 5.95
C ASP A 456 -2.43 20.28 6.76
N LEU A 457 -3.15 19.38 6.07
CA LEU A 457 -3.87 18.29 6.73
C LEU A 457 -2.90 17.40 7.52
N PHE A 458 -1.83 16.93 6.87
CA PHE A 458 -0.96 15.94 7.49
C PHE A 458 -0.10 16.56 8.61
N GLU A 459 0.33 17.82 8.47
CA GLU A 459 0.96 18.59 9.54
C GLU A 459 0.03 18.73 10.75
N GLN A 460 -1.24 19.09 10.54
CA GLN A 460 -2.22 19.19 11.61
C GLN A 460 -2.41 17.84 12.33
N GLN A 461 -2.49 16.74 11.59
CA GLN A 461 -2.59 15.40 12.19
C GLN A 461 -1.35 15.00 13.00
N LEU A 462 -0.16 15.43 12.60
CA LEU A 462 1.07 15.22 13.37
C LEU A 462 1.07 16.05 14.67
N LEU A 463 0.60 17.30 14.61
CA LEU A 463 0.45 18.16 15.79
C LEU A 463 -0.57 17.56 16.78
N ASP A 464 -1.71 17.11 16.29
CA ASP A 464 -2.74 16.47 17.12
C ASP A 464 -2.27 15.13 17.69
N ALA A 465 -1.47 14.37 16.95
CA ALA A 465 -0.81 13.17 17.45
C ALA A 465 0.19 13.51 18.56
N ALA A 466 1.01 14.54 18.40
CA ALA A 466 1.96 14.98 19.43
C ALA A 466 1.25 15.41 20.72
N GLU A 467 0.15 16.15 20.62
CA GLU A 467 -0.65 16.56 21.78
C GLU A 467 -1.35 15.35 22.44
N ARG A 468 -1.89 14.41 21.66
CA ARG A 468 -2.43 13.15 22.20
C ARG A 468 -1.37 12.34 22.94
N LEU A 469 -0.19 12.17 22.34
CA LEU A 469 0.93 11.48 22.99
C LEU A 469 1.35 12.18 24.28
N HIS A 470 1.33 13.51 24.31
CA HIS A 470 1.59 14.27 25.53
C HIS A 470 0.57 13.95 26.63
N ARG A 471 -0.73 13.98 26.30
CA ARG A 471 -1.79 13.66 27.27
C ARG A 471 -1.72 12.22 27.79
N THR A 472 -1.36 11.26 26.95
CA THR A 472 -1.39 9.83 27.32
C THR A 472 -0.09 9.32 27.94
N THR A 473 1.05 9.95 27.65
CA THR A 473 2.35 9.55 28.21
C THR A 473 2.93 10.52 29.24
N GLY A 474 2.40 11.75 29.31
CA GLY A 474 2.98 12.85 30.09
C GLY A 474 4.25 13.46 29.47
N ARG A 475 4.73 12.94 28.33
CA ARG A 475 5.96 13.40 27.68
C ARG A 475 5.64 14.50 26.68
N ARG A 476 6.21 15.69 26.87
CA ARG A 476 6.01 16.83 25.96
C ARG A 476 7.06 16.79 24.84
N LEU A 477 6.66 17.13 23.63
CA LEU A 477 7.59 17.26 22.51
C LEU A 477 8.53 18.45 22.76
N ASP A 478 9.82 18.16 22.84
CA ASP A 478 10.89 19.17 22.88
C ASP A 478 11.27 19.54 21.44
N PRO A 479 11.06 20.81 21.01
CA PRO A 479 11.39 21.26 19.66
C PRO A 479 12.85 21.03 19.26
N ASP A 480 13.81 21.22 20.16
CA ASP A 480 15.24 21.09 19.86
C ASP A 480 15.62 19.62 19.67
N ARG A 481 15.07 18.75 20.52
CA ARG A 481 15.23 17.30 20.37
C ARG A 481 14.57 16.81 19.07
N PHE A 482 13.37 17.31 18.76
CA PHE A 482 12.68 16.96 17.52
C PHE A 482 13.48 17.38 16.28
N ALA A 483 14.01 18.61 16.27
CA ALA A 483 14.88 19.10 15.21
C ALA A 483 16.13 18.23 15.06
N THR A 484 16.73 17.80 16.18
CA THR A 484 17.88 16.88 16.19
C THR A 484 17.54 15.53 15.55
N VAL A 485 16.38 14.95 15.87
CA VAL A 485 15.91 13.70 15.25
C VAL A 485 15.77 13.85 13.74
N LEU A 486 15.16 14.95 13.26
CA LEU A 486 15.01 15.20 11.82
C LEU A 486 16.36 15.42 11.13
N ALA A 487 17.30 16.12 11.79
CA ALA A 487 18.65 16.32 11.28
C ALA A 487 19.41 14.99 11.17
N LEU A 488 19.30 14.10 12.16
CA LEU A 488 19.89 12.77 12.13
C LEU A 488 19.33 11.92 10.99
N VAL A 489 18.02 11.99 10.72
CA VAL A 489 17.44 11.35 9.51
C VAL A 489 18.09 11.94 8.27
N ASN A 490 18.04 13.27 8.06
CA ASN A 490 18.60 13.88 6.85
C ASN A 490 20.11 13.58 6.66
N GLU A 491 20.89 13.48 7.75
CA GLU A 491 22.29 13.09 7.71
C GLU A 491 22.47 11.62 7.31
N GLN A 492 21.71 10.70 7.92
CA GLN A 492 21.68 9.27 7.57
C GLN A 492 21.39 9.07 6.08
N GLU A 493 20.30 9.66 5.59
CA GLU A 493 19.88 9.54 4.19
C GLU A 493 20.88 10.23 3.25
N GLY A 494 21.52 11.32 3.69
CA GLY A 494 22.60 11.98 2.98
C GLY A 494 23.82 11.07 2.77
N TYR A 495 24.15 10.21 3.75
CA TYR A 495 25.16 9.17 3.56
C TYR A 495 24.72 8.14 2.51
N TYR A 496 23.47 7.67 2.56
CA TYR A 496 22.96 6.74 1.55
C TYR A 496 22.97 7.32 0.14
N ARG A 497 22.63 8.59 -0.04
CA ARG A 497 22.73 9.27 -1.33
C ARG A 497 24.15 9.27 -1.85
N ARG A 498 25.12 9.69 -1.03
CA ARG A 498 26.54 9.64 -1.42
C ARG A 498 27.01 8.21 -1.74
N THR A 499 26.61 7.22 -0.95
CA THR A 499 26.97 5.82 -1.18
C THR A 499 26.40 5.28 -2.50
N ARG A 500 25.11 5.55 -2.76
CA ARG A 500 24.45 5.21 -4.03
C ARG A 500 25.18 5.87 -5.20
N ASP A 501 25.47 7.16 -5.11
CA ASP A 501 26.18 7.90 -6.16
C ASP A 501 27.60 7.35 -6.40
N LEU A 502 28.32 6.95 -5.34
CA LEU A 502 29.63 6.29 -5.45
C LEU A 502 29.54 4.95 -6.18
N ILE A 503 28.57 4.10 -5.83
CA ILE A 503 28.35 2.81 -6.50
C ILE A 503 28.02 3.01 -7.99
N ALA A 504 27.14 3.97 -8.29
CA ALA A 504 26.74 4.30 -9.64
C ALA A 504 27.94 4.77 -10.49
N ALA A 505 28.77 5.67 -9.94
CA ALA A 505 29.92 6.27 -10.63
C ALA A 505 31.15 5.36 -10.74
N ALA A 506 31.35 4.41 -9.82
CA ALA A 506 32.55 3.57 -9.78
C ALA A 506 32.75 2.77 -11.09
N PRO A 507 33.97 2.63 -11.65
CA PRO A 507 34.19 1.90 -12.91
C PRO A 507 33.68 0.46 -12.89
N ARG A 508 33.85 -0.21 -11.74
CA ARG A 508 33.24 -1.50 -11.39
C ARG A 508 32.51 -1.34 -10.05
N ALA A 509 31.43 -2.07 -9.85
CA ALA A 509 30.64 -2.05 -8.64
C ALA A 509 31.49 -2.51 -7.44
N PRO A 510 31.71 -1.64 -6.43
CA PRO A 510 32.50 -1.99 -5.25
C PRO A 510 31.77 -3.01 -4.35
N VAL A 511 30.43 -3.03 -4.43
CA VAL A 511 29.52 -3.88 -3.65
C VAL A 511 28.32 -4.30 -4.51
N SER A 512 27.58 -5.33 -4.11
CA SER A 512 26.33 -5.74 -4.76
C SER A 512 25.10 -5.53 -3.87
N VAL A 513 23.91 -5.79 -4.42
CA VAL A 513 22.62 -5.75 -3.68
C VAL A 513 22.64 -6.62 -2.41
N VAL A 514 23.44 -7.69 -2.39
CA VAL A 514 23.62 -8.54 -1.20
C VAL A 514 24.17 -7.77 0.00
N ASP A 515 25.02 -6.79 -0.27
CA ASP A 515 25.66 -5.95 0.74
C ASP A 515 24.79 -4.72 1.05
N THR A 516 24.28 -4.04 0.01
CA THR A 516 23.54 -2.77 0.19
C THR A 516 22.17 -2.95 0.86
N MET A 517 21.47 -4.06 0.61
CA MET A 517 20.16 -4.33 1.23
C MET A 517 20.19 -4.31 2.77
N PRO A 518 20.99 -5.16 3.45
CA PRO A 518 21.07 -5.14 4.91
C PRO A 518 21.75 -3.86 5.44
N ALA A 519 22.74 -3.32 4.71
CA ALA A 519 23.43 -2.09 5.09
C ALA A 519 22.49 -0.87 5.17
N THR A 520 21.42 -0.87 4.38
CA THR A 520 20.40 0.20 4.35
C THR A 520 19.22 -0.10 5.27
N MET A 521 18.63 -1.30 5.15
CA MET A 521 17.34 -1.56 5.79
C MET A 521 17.43 -1.68 7.31
N VAL A 522 18.52 -2.24 7.85
CA VAL A 522 18.63 -2.35 9.31
C VAL A 522 18.73 -0.97 9.96
N PRO A 523 19.61 -0.05 9.54
CA PRO A 523 19.64 1.29 10.11
C PRO A 523 18.38 2.11 9.80
N GLN A 524 17.64 1.82 8.72
CA GLN A 524 16.39 2.52 8.42
C GLN A 524 15.31 2.35 9.50
N TRP A 525 15.26 1.18 10.15
CA TRP A 525 14.37 0.94 11.30
C TRP A 525 14.77 1.72 12.56
N HIS A 526 15.96 2.33 12.55
CA HIS A 526 16.53 3.11 13.63
C HIS A 526 16.85 4.56 13.19
N ARG A 527 16.23 5.04 12.11
CA ARG A 527 16.43 6.40 11.61
C ARG A 527 16.08 7.43 12.69
N GLY A 528 16.78 8.55 12.69
CA GLY A 528 16.63 9.58 13.72
C GLY A 528 17.36 9.24 15.03
N THR A 529 18.25 8.24 15.01
CA THR A 529 19.19 7.93 16.09
C THR A 529 20.63 8.11 15.61
N GLU A 530 21.54 8.38 16.55
CA GLU A 530 22.98 8.45 16.27
C GLU A 530 23.49 7.13 15.69
N TRP A 531 23.01 5.98 16.20
CA TRP A 531 23.40 4.68 15.68
C TRP A 531 22.99 4.48 14.21
N GLY A 532 21.76 4.87 13.85
CA GLY A 532 21.27 4.79 12.47
C GLY A 532 22.15 5.61 11.52
N ARG A 533 22.45 6.86 11.92
CA ARG A 533 23.35 7.77 11.19
C ARG A 533 24.77 7.20 11.08
N ASP A 534 25.36 6.76 12.19
CA ASP A 534 26.73 6.24 12.25
C ASP A 534 26.89 4.97 11.42
N ALA A 535 25.88 4.10 11.41
CA ALA A 535 25.86 2.90 10.59
C ALA A 535 25.84 3.25 9.09
N ALA A 536 25.02 4.22 8.67
CA ALA A 536 25.01 4.70 7.29
C ALA A 536 26.33 5.38 6.89
N ARG A 537 26.94 6.13 7.81
CA ARG A 537 28.28 6.70 7.63
C ARG A 537 29.35 5.63 7.47
N ALA A 538 29.39 4.62 8.34
CA ALA A 538 30.37 3.55 8.26
C ALA A 538 30.24 2.76 6.94
N PHE A 539 29.01 2.51 6.50
CA PHE A 539 28.73 1.92 5.19
C PHE A 539 29.28 2.78 4.05
N HIS A 540 29.02 4.09 4.06
CA HIS A 540 29.58 5.03 3.09
C HIS A 540 31.11 5.00 3.06
N ASP A 541 31.75 5.16 4.22
CA ASP A 541 33.20 5.28 4.34
C ASP A 541 33.89 3.98 3.88
N GLU A 542 33.31 2.82 4.17
CA GLU A 542 33.78 1.52 3.68
C GLU A 542 33.65 1.38 2.16
N VAL A 543 32.50 1.75 1.58
CA VAL A 543 32.32 1.74 0.11
C VAL A 543 33.28 2.71 -0.57
N ALA A 544 33.47 3.91 -0.02
CA ALA A 544 34.43 4.88 -0.54
C ALA A 544 35.87 4.32 -0.53
N ALA A 545 36.26 3.61 0.54
CA ALA A 545 37.57 2.94 0.61
C ALA A 545 37.72 1.83 -0.45
N LEU A 546 36.67 1.02 -0.67
CA LEU A 546 36.66 -0.01 -1.72
C LEU A 546 36.80 0.59 -3.12
N VAL A 547 36.10 1.69 -3.40
CA VAL A 547 36.23 2.42 -4.67
C VAL A 547 37.65 2.96 -4.83
N ALA A 548 38.22 3.57 -3.79
CA ALA A 548 39.57 4.13 -3.83
C ALA A 548 40.66 3.07 -4.04
N SER A 549 40.49 1.86 -3.48
CA SER A 549 41.41 0.75 -3.70
C SER A 549 41.19 0.00 -5.03
N GLY A 550 40.17 0.37 -5.81
CA GLY A 550 39.79 -0.31 -7.05
C GLY A 550 39.19 -1.70 -6.82
N SER A 551 38.75 -2.00 -5.60
CA SER A 551 38.07 -3.25 -5.23
C SER A 551 36.71 -3.33 -5.93
N ALA A 552 36.34 -4.55 -6.34
CA ALA A 552 35.07 -4.81 -7.01
C ALA A 552 34.42 -6.07 -6.43
N ALA A 553 33.09 -6.07 -6.35
CA ALA A 553 32.32 -7.24 -5.94
C ALA A 553 32.54 -8.43 -6.91
N CYS A 554 32.64 -8.12 -8.20
CA CYS A 554 33.07 -9.03 -9.25
C CYS A 554 34.30 -8.46 -9.97
N ALA A 555 35.40 -9.23 -9.98
CA ALA A 555 36.66 -8.77 -10.60
C ALA A 555 36.54 -8.62 -12.13
N ASP A 556 35.81 -9.52 -12.78
CA ASP A 556 35.49 -9.52 -14.22
C ASP A 556 34.05 -9.03 -14.44
N GLU A 557 33.67 -7.91 -13.82
CA GLU A 557 32.36 -7.28 -14.06
C GLU A 557 32.21 -6.91 -15.54
N ARG A 558 31.13 -7.39 -16.14
CA ARG A 558 30.74 -7.15 -17.54
C ARG A 558 29.32 -6.63 -17.69
N LEU A 559 28.43 -7.00 -16.76
CA LEU A 559 27.02 -6.64 -16.79
C LEU A 559 26.57 -6.08 -15.43
N ARG A 560 25.84 -4.98 -15.46
CA ARG A 560 25.16 -4.39 -14.30
C ARG A 560 23.67 -4.64 -14.38
N LEU A 561 23.16 -5.30 -13.34
CA LEU A 561 21.77 -5.69 -13.26
C LEU A 561 21.01 -4.85 -12.22
N MET A 562 19.77 -4.54 -12.56
CA MET A 562 18.79 -3.93 -11.68
C MET A 562 17.80 -4.99 -11.17
N TRP A 563 17.56 -5.02 -9.87
CA TRP A 563 16.46 -5.81 -9.30
C TRP A 563 15.22 -4.94 -9.08
N VAL A 564 14.10 -5.31 -9.71
CA VAL A 564 12.82 -4.59 -9.60
C VAL A 564 11.81 -5.45 -8.84
N GLY A 565 11.11 -4.85 -7.88
CA GLY A 565 10.23 -5.57 -6.95
C GLY A 565 10.90 -5.90 -5.62
N ARG A 566 10.18 -6.56 -4.70
CA ARG A 566 10.67 -6.81 -3.33
C ARG A 566 11.94 -7.64 -3.33
N GLY A 567 12.82 -7.40 -2.35
CA GLY A 567 14.08 -8.13 -2.22
C GLY A 567 13.89 -9.60 -1.80
N LEU A 568 14.77 -10.49 -2.29
CA LEU A 568 14.81 -11.91 -1.93
C LEU A 568 15.51 -12.14 -0.58
N TRP A 569 14.90 -11.64 0.50
CA TRP A 569 15.48 -11.68 1.86
C TRP A 569 15.77 -13.12 2.35
N ASN A 570 15.02 -14.11 1.87
CA ASN A 570 15.21 -15.53 2.20
C ASN A 570 16.32 -16.22 1.37
N ARG A 571 16.76 -15.61 0.25
CA ARG A 571 17.72 -16.20 -0.71
C ARG A 571 18.63 -15.14 -1.36
N THR A 572 19.29 -14.32 -0.54
CA THR A 572 20.18 -13.27 -1.06
C THR A 572 21.33 -13.78 -1.93
N SER A 573 21.73 -15.06 -1.81
CA SER A 573 22.75 -15.66 -2.68
C SER A 573 22.33 -15.76 -4.15
N PHE A 574 21.04 -15.68 -4.45
CA PHE A 574 20.54 -15.61 -5.83
C PHE A 574 21.21 -14.48 -6.62
N TYR A 575 21.40 -13.31 -5.99
CA TYR A 575 22.01 -12.14 -6.62
C TYR A 575 23.49 -12.31 -7.00
N GLN A 576 24.17 -13.36 -6.53
CA GLN A 576 25.60 -13.57 -6.80
C GLN A 576 25.87 -14.74 -7.75
N GLN A 577 24.83 -15.46 -8.19
CA GLN A 577 25.01 -16.70 -8.95
C GLN A 577 25.72 -16.50 -10.30
N TRP A 578 25.54 -15.34 -10.92
CA TRP A 578 26.08 -15.03 -12.24
C TRP A 578 27.36 -14.18 -12.22
N GLU A 579 27.92 -13.90 -11.04
CA GLU A 579 29.17 -13.14 -10.91
C GLU A 579 30.32 -13.86 -11.64
N GLN A 580 30.51 -15.17 -11.41
CA GLN A 580 31.61 -15.93 -12.00
C GLN A 580 31.38 -16.30 -13.46
N SER A 581 30.15 -16.68 -13.82
CA SER A 581 29.83 -17.20 -15.15
C SER A 581 29.59 -16.08 -16.18
N HIS A 582 29.05 -14.95 -15.74
CA HIS A 582 28.66 -13.84 -16.61
C HIS A 582 29.35 -12.52 -16.33
N GLY A 583 30.05 -12.38 -15.22
CA GLY A 583 30.49 -11.06 -14.77
C GLY A 583 29.29 -10.17 -14.43
N ALA A 584 28.13 -10.75 -14.12
CA ALA A 584 26.90 -10.02 -13.92
C ALA A 584 26.69 -9.71 -12.44
N VAL A 585 26.55 -8.42 -12.12
CA VAL A 585 26.43 -7.92 -10.75
C VAL A 585 25.10 -7.20 -10.60
N PHE A 586 24.27 -7.61 -9.65
CA PHE A 586 23.12 -6.80 -9.23
C PHE A 586 23.62 -5.60 -8.44
N VAL A 587 23.64 -4.43 -9.07
CA VAL A 587 24.18 -3.18 -8.49
C VAL A 587 23.10 -2.31 -7.85
N TRP A 588 21.83 -2.57 -8.18
CA TRP A 588 20.71 -1.75 -7.76
C TRP A 588 19.53 -2.56 -7.22
N SER A 589 18.95 -2.07 -6.13
CA SER A 589 17.62 -2.44 -5.64
C SER A 589 16.94 -1.19 -5.06
N MET A 590 15.61 -1.21 -4.93
CA MET A 590 14.84 -0.07 -4.45
C MET A 590 15.31 0.49 -3.10
N TYR A 591 15.90 -0.34 -2.23
CA TYR A 591 16.08 0.01 -0.81
C TYR A 591 17.08 1.15 -0.60
N LEU A 592 18.31 1.01 -1.13
CA LEU A 592 19.33 2.06 -1.01
C LEU A 592 18.91 3.32 -1.78
N ALA A 593 18.34 3.15 -2.97
CA ALA A 593 17.95 4.27 -3.80
C ALA A 593 16.78 5.08 -3.20
N LEU A 594 15.78 4.40 -2.63
CA LEU A 594 14.64 5.08 -2.00
C LEU A 594 15.08 5.78 -0.71
N ALA A 595 15.98 5.20 0.07
CA ALA A 595 16.59 5.87 1.22
C ALA A 595 17.33 7.15 0.77
N ALA A 596 18.14 7.05 -0.28
CA ALA A 596 18.89 8.18 -0.87
C ALA A 596 18.01 9.33 -1.38
N ASP A 597 16.88 9.04 -2.01
CA ASP A 597 16.09 10.04 -2.74
C ASP A 597 14.76 10.41 -2.05
N GLY A 598 14.11 9.48 -1.34
CA GLY A 598 12.74 9.63 -0.84
C GLY A 598 12.61 10.36 0.50
N TYR A 599 13.60 10.26 1.40
CA TYR A 599 13.41 10.64 2.80
C TYR A 599 13.86 12.08 3.15
N ILE A 600 14.85 12.63 2.43
CA ILE A 600 15.43 13.94 2.79
C ILE A 600 14.39 15.05 2.62
N ARG A 601 14.16 15.83 3.68
CA ARG A 601 13.37 17.06 3.67
C ARG A 601 14.11 18.10 4.50
N ARG A 602 14.82 19.01 3.85
CA ARG A 602 15.52 20.12 4.52
C ARG A 602 14.56 21.28 4.74
N TYR A 603 14.79 22.02 5.81
CA TYR A 603 14.02 23.18 6.18
C TYR A 603 14.96 24.18 6.86
N ASP A 604 14.64 25.47 6.75
CA ASP A 604 15.53 26.54 7.23
C ASP A 604 15.08 27.09 8.58
N ARG A 605 13.76 27.04 8.87
CA ARG A 605 13.17 27.66 10.06
C ARG A 605 12.66 26.59 11.03
N PRO A 606 12.92 26.71 12.34
CA PRO A 606 12.48 25.69 13.31
C PRO A 606 10.97 25.40 13.31
N ASP A 607 10.13 26.38 12.97
CA ASP A 607 8.67 26.21 12.88
C ASP A 607 8.23 25.39 11.66
N GLU A 608 9.11 25.15 10.68
CA GLU A 608 8.86 24.25 9.54
C GLU A 608 9.19 22.78 9.85
N ALA A 609 9.73 22.47 11.03
CA ALA A 609 10.15 21.12 11.39
C ALA A 609 9.01 20.11 11.25
N MET A 610 7.82 20.43 11.79
CA MET A 610 6.65 19.53 11.71
C MET A 610 6.17 19.38 10.28
N ARG A 611 6.12 20.48 9.53
CA ARG A 611 5.74 20.49 8.12
C ARG A 611 6.69 19.69 7.24
N SER A 612 8.00 19.72 7.52
CA SER A 612 8.99 18.91 6.80
C SER A 612 8.81 17.41 7.09
N LEU A 613 8.41 17.05 8.31
CA LEU A 613 8.02 15.67 8.65
C LEU A 613 6.75 15.28 7.88
N ALA A 614 5.77 16.18 7.78
CA ALA A 614 4.57 15.94 6.98
C ALA A 614 4.92 15.67 5.51
N ALA A 615 5.76 16.51 4.90
CA ALA A 615 6.22 16.34 3.53
C ALA A 615 6.99 15.03 3.27
N ARG A 616 7.68 14.48 4.27
CA ARG A 616 8.38 13.18 4.17
C ARG A 616 7.38 12.03 4.07
N PHE A 617 6.37 12.03 4.91
CA PHE A 617 5.40 10.93 4.99
C PHE A 617 4.23 11.06 4.02
N LEU A 618 3.96 12.29 3.54
CA LEU A 618 2.96 12.55 2.52
C LEU A 618 3.24 11.80 1.21
N THR A 619 4.51 11.71 0.79
CA THR A 619 4.89 11.04 -0.46
C THR A 619 5.35 9.60 -0.28
N MET A 620 5.49 9.14 0.98
CA MET A 620 6.05 7.83 1.27
C MET A 620 5.19 6.72 0.68
N GLY A 621 5.74 6.04 -0.32
CA GLY A 621 5.05 5.01 -1.11
C GLY A 621 4.75 5.43 -2.54
N ASP A 622 4.40 6.70 -2.80
CA ASP A 622 4.17 7.21 -4.17
C ASP A 622 5.44 7.12 -5.00
N GLU A 623 6.56 7.52 -4.39
CA GLU A 623 7.90 7.49 -4.97
C GLU A 623 8.27 6.10 -5.54
N LEU A 624 7.75 5.04 -4.91
CA LEU A 624 8.03 3.66 -5.27
C LEU A 624 6.93 3.03 -6.15
N ARG A 625 5.66 3.42 -5.98
CA ARG A 625 4.52 2.67 -6.52
C ARG A 625 3.57 3.49 -7.38
N MET A 626 3.55 4.81 -7.28
CA MET A 626 2.64 5.62 -8.08
C MET A 626 3.11 5.57 -9.54
N PRO A 627 2.24 5.17 -10.48
CA PRO A 627 2.48 5.40 -11.90
C PRO A 627 2.91 6.86 -12.17
N THR A 628 3.71 7.08 -13.21
CA THR A 628 4.43 8.34 -13.46
C THR A 628 5.67 8.55 -12.60
N TRP A 629 5.57 8.71 -11.27
CA TRP A 629 6.75 8.91 -10.42
C TRP A 629 7.67 7.69 -10.39
N SER A 630 7.10 6.51 -10.13
CA SER A 630 7.88 5.29 -10.00
C SER A 630 8.60 4.93 -11.30
N GLY A 631 7.90 4.97 -12.43
CA GLY A 631 8.48 4.66 -13.74
C GLY A 631 9.64 5.60 -14.11
N ALA A 632 9.43 6.91 -13.95
CA ALA A 632 10.47 7.91 -14.22
C ALA A 632 11.70 7.73 -13.31
N TRP A 633 11.48 7.43 -12.03
CA TRP A 633 12.54 7.20 -11.07
C TRP A 633 13.36 5.94 -11.39
N HIS A 634 12.72 4.81 -11.71
CA HIS A 634 13.43 3.60 -12.10
C HIS A 634 14.28 3.81 -13.38
N VAL A 635 13.77 4.57 -14.36
CA VAL A 635 14.55 4.94 -15.56
C VAL A 635 15.76 5.80 -15.20
N LYS A 636 15.60 6.78 -14.30
CA LYS A 636 16.72 7.59 -13.78
C LYS A 636 17.76 6.72 -13.08
N GLU A 637 17.33 5.80 -12.23
CA GLU A 637 18.20 4.89 -11.50
C GLU A 637 18.95 3.94 -12.45
N ALA A 638 18.27 3.38 -13.45
CA ALA A 638 18.89 2.51 -14.43
C ALA A 638 19.99 3.23 -15.22
N ARG A 639 19.70 4.46 -15.67
CA ARG A 639 20.67 5.28 -16.41
C ARG A 639 21.87 5.66 -15.56
N SER A 640 21.63 6.17 -14.35
CA SER A 640 22.72 6.61 -13.45
C SER A 640 23.65 5.48 -13.05
N HIS A 641 23.12 4.27 -12.82
CA HIS A 641 23.92 3.10 -12.46
C HIS A 641 24.54 2.38 -13.66
N ARG A 642 24.25 2.82 -14.90
CA ARG A 642 24.65 2.15 -16.15
C ARG A 642 24.17 0.70 -16.17
N VAL A 643 22.89 0.50 -15.89
CA VAL A 643 22.25 -0.82 -15.88
C VAL A 643 22.14 -1.33 -17.32
N ASP A 644 22.62 -2.55 -17.53
CA ASP A 644 22.55 -3.25 -18.82
C ASP A 644 21.23 -4.02 -18.98
N ALA A 645 20.66 -4.50 -17.87
CA ALA A 645 19.36 -5.17 -17.87
C ALA A 645 18.70 -5.18 -16.49
N ALA A 646 17.37 -5.31 -16.47
CA ALA A 646 16.60 -5.46 -15.24
C ALA A 646 16.00 -6.87 -15.11
N VAL A 647 15.94 -7.37 -13.88
CA VAL A 647 15.23 -8.60 -13.52
C VAL A 647 14.16 -8.24 -12.51
N ALA A 648 12.93 -8.65 -12.78
CA ALA A 648 11.73 -8.24 -12.04
C ALA A 648 10.97 -9.44 -11.48
N LEU A 649 10.47 -9.31 -10.25
CA LEU A 649 9.48 -10.23 -9.68
C LEU A 649 8.07 -9.96 -10.21
N ASP A 650 7.12 -10.85 -9.91
CA ASP A 650 5.71 -10.69 -10.24
C ASP A 650 5.05 -9.48 -9.57
N ASP A 651 5.63 -9.00 -8.46
CA ASP A 651 5.12 -7.82 -7.75
C ASP A 651 5.65 -6.49 -8.30
N ALA A 652 6.50 -6.52 -9.33
CA ALA A 652 6.96 -5.32 -10.01
C ALA A 652 5.85 -4.73 -10.89
N ASP A 653 5.69 -3.41 -10.85
CA ASP A 653 4.67 -2.74 -11.65
C ASP A 653 5.00 -2.81 -13.16
N PRO A 654 4.16 -3.43 -14.01
CA PRO A 654 4.25 -3.42 -15.46
C PRO A 654 4.45 -2.05 -16.08
N LEU A 655 3.94 -0.95 -15.49
CA LEU A 655 4.19 0.39 -16.00
C LEU A 655 5.63 0.83 -15.77
N VAL A 656 6.23 0.44 -14.63
CA VAL A 656 7.67 0.60 -14.37
C VAL A 656 8.48 -0.24 -15.36
N LEU A 657 8.10 -1.50 -15.57
CA LEU A 657 8.80 -2.39 -16.50
C LEU A 657 8.73 -1.86 -17.94
N ALA A 658 7.56 -1.38 -18.36
CA ALA A 658 7.38 -0.77 -19.67
C ALA A 658 8.16 0.54 -19.81
N ALA A 659 8.29 1.35 -18.74
CA ALA A 659 9.13 2.54 -18.75
C ALA A 659 10.63 2.20 -18.94
N LEU A 660 11.11 1.15 -18.26
CA LEU A 660 12.47 0.63 -18.43
C LEU A 660 12.70 0.13 -19.87
N GLU A 661 11.81 -0.71 -20.40
CA GLU A 661 11.88 -1.23 -21.77
C GLU A 661 11.89 -0.09 -22.81
N ARG A 662 10.99 0.89 -22.67
CA ARG A 662 10.95 2.09 -23.54
C ARG A 662 12.23 2.92 -23.46
N SER A 663 12.91 2.90 -22.31
CA SER A 663 14.18 3.61 -22.11
C SER A 663 15.39 2.87 -22.70
N GLY A 664 15.19 1.66 -23.24
CA GLY A 664 16.22 0.83 -23.83
C GLY A 664 16.84 -0.20 -22.89
N VAL A 665 16.26 -0.42 -21.69
CA VAL A 665 16.74 -1.42 -20.73
C VAL A 665 15.97 -2.72 -20.93
N PRO A 666 16.61 -3.82 -21.37
CA PRO A 666 15.97 -5.14 -21.43
C PRO A 666 15.48 -5.59 -20.06
N VAL A 667 14.26 -6.16 -20.00
CA VAL A 667 13.64 -6.62 -18.75
C VAL A 667 13.32 -8.12 -18.82
N LEU A 668 13.76 -8.87 -17.82
CA LEU A 668 13.30 -10.24 -17.58
C LEU A 668 12.30 -10.27 -16.43
N ARG A 669 11.09 -10.78 -16.68
CA ARG A 669 10.05 -10.99 -15.67
C ARG A 669 10.11 -12.43 -15.16
N LEU A 670 10.18 -12.60 -13.84
CA LEU A 670 10.19 -13.90 -13.18
C LEU A 670 8.83 -14.15 -12.50
N PRO A 671 8.13 -15.26 -12.82
CA PRO A 671 6.90 -15.66 -12.15
C PRO A 671 7.18 -16.16 -10.72
N LEU A 672 7.60 -15.24 -9.87
CA LEU A 672 8.04 -15.48 -8.49
C LEU A 672 7.52 -14.40 -7.55
N SER A 673 7.13 -14.83 -6.36
CA SER A 673 6.96 -14.01 -5.18
C SER A 673 8.22 -14.03 -4.32
N ASN A 674 8.45 -12.95 -3.57
CA ASN A 674 9.56 -12.85 -2.60
C ASN A 674 9.45 -13.84 -1.42
N TYR A 675 8.34 -14.58 -1.32
CA TYR A 675 8.11 -15.63 -0.32
C TYR A 675 8.28 -17.05 -0.85
N ASP A 676 8.49 -17.24 -2.16
CA ASP A 676 8.54 -18.56 -2.76
C ASP A 676 9.71 -19.41 -2.25
N THR A 677 9.44 -20.68 -1.98
CA THR A 677 10.42 -21.64 -1.47
C THR A 677 10.82 -22.70 -2.49
N ALA A 678 10.21 -22.71 -3.68
CA ALA A 678 10.40 -23.72 -4.72
C ALA A 678 10.39 -23.10 -6.13
N GLY A 679 10.70 -23.90 -7.15
CA GLY A 679 10.69 -23.44 -8.56
C GLY A 679 11.95 -22.70 -9.02
N TRP A 680 12.95 -22.58 -8.15
CA TRP A 680 14.15 -21.77 -8.38
C TRP A 680 15.00 -22.20 -9.57
N GLU A 681 15.22 -23.51 -9.78
CA GLU A 681 16.05 -24.01 -10.89
C GLU A 681 15.56 -23.51 -12.26
N ALA A 682 14.24 -23.52 -12.47
CA ALA A 682 13.65 -23.02 -13.71
C ALA A 682 13.88 -21.50 -13.88
N GLN A 683 13.85 -20.73 -12.79
CA GLN A 683 14.06 -19.29 -12.83
C GLN A 683 15.55 -18.96 -13.00
N GLU A 684 16.44 -19.72 -12.39
CA GLU A 684 17.89 -19.60 -12.58
C GLU A 684 18.28 -19.89 -14.03
N ALA A 685 17.67 -20.91 -14.65
CA ALA A 685 17.84 -21.21 -16.08
C ALA A 685 17.32 -20.07 -16.98
N ARG A 686 16.19 -19.45 -16.63
CA ARG A 686 15.65 -18.29 -17.36
C ARG A 686 16.56 -17.07 -17.27
N VAL A 687 17.10 -16.77 -16.09
CA VAL A 687 18.08 -15.67 -15.93
C VAL A 687 19.33 -15.98 -16.74
N THR A 688 19.86 -17.20 -16.67
CA THR A 688 21.04 -17.60 -17.44
C THR A 688 20.82 -17.41 -18.94
N ALA A 689 19.73 -17.94 -19.49
CA ALA A 689 19.40 -17.79 -20.90
C ALA A 689 19.21 -16.32 -21.32
N PHE A 690 18.63 -15.50 -20.44
CA PHE A 690 18.48 -14.07 -20.66
C PHE A 690 19.84 -13.37 -20.73
N LEU A 691 20.74 -13.65 -19.78
CA LEU A 691 22.09 -13.05 -19.76
C LEU A 691 22.94 -13.51 -20.95
N ASP A 692 22.82 -14.75 -21.39
CA ASP A 692 23.49 -15.25 -22.60
C ASP A 692 23.02 -14.50 -23.86
N GLY A 693 21.77 -14.02 -23.89
CA GLY A 693 21.23 -13.23 -24.99
C GLY A 693 21.65 -11.75 -25.01
N LEU A 694 22.26 -11.24 -23.93
CA LEU A 694 22.78 -9.87 -23.85
C LEU A 694 24.23 -9.74 -24.34
N ARG A 695 24.90 -10.86 -24.60
CA ARG A 695 26.32 -10.95 -24.94
C ARG A 695 26.63 -10.76 -26.43
#